data_AF-A0A498HIT4-F1
#
_entry.id   AF-A0A498HIT4-F1
#
_cell.length_a   1.000
_cell.length_b   1.000
_cell.length_c   1.000
_cell.angle_alpha   90.00
_cell.angle_beta   90.00
_cell.angle_gamma   90.00
#
_symmetry.space_group_name_H-M   'P 1'
#
loop_
_entity.id
_entity.type
_entity.pdbx_description
1 polymer ?
#
loop_
_entity_poly.entity_id
_entity_poly.type
_entity_poly.pdbx_seq_one_letter_code
_entity_poly.pdbx_strand_id
1 'polypeptide(L)'
;MAEENNAAEGSNGRASTRRRRRTWLKRKEKWLVVLGVVLHAVYMLSIFDIYFKSPIVHGMDPVTPRFSAPAKRFVLLVADGLRADKFFESDSDGNFRAPFLRSVMIEKGRWGVSHARPPTESRPGHVAIIAGFYEDPSAVTKGWKANPVEFDSVFNRSRHTFSYGSPDIVPIFCAALPHTTWNSYPHEFEDFATDASFLDEWSFDQFQSLLNRSKEDQKLKELLLQDNLVVFLHLLGCDSNGHAHRPFSSIYLNNVAVVDSIAERVYNLLEDYYKDNRTAYVFTADHGMHDKGSHGDGHPSNTDTPLVVWGAGVKHPKPVSNHSDCSFRFVDDHMHDAPTPKEWGLHGIERVDVNQADIAPLMSTLLGLPGPVNSVGSLPLDYIDMSKEDEVEAVVANTKQILNQFLRKSQTKEANSLYFKPFKPLDDYSSLLDQIEDLISNRDYETARKLSEDLRDLALKGLHYFQTYDWLMLMTVIILGYIGWMTYILLHVLQSYTPLAGYMFRKEQTDHQTDNTRKVQLCGCLFLGLLSIVLFMERSPPLYHAYTSMTVFLWTQIFSEYRFIKALWKELYGRRINYFVKILATGAFSVFILEFLVNSFTERKLYTWCFLVSGVVSFLYLLKLIPWRSGIPIFACAACWFLSVFTLMPAEIPDNNRLVIWSGVMIIMIGVAARLLDLRTEGRYWLSICNHDKKKPKFPMLFQLQALLVGLSSVMVSISTSHRTENQELLALHQIINWSIAGFSMVLPLFSENGLLSRLTSIFLGFAPTFLLLSIGYEAVFYGALALVLISWILVENTLIYSSKVRRLSSSFSGMEENVILDGRYLQLSDVRIPLIFMVLFNVAFFGTGNFASIASFEISSVYRFITVFSPFLMAALLIFKLFIPFLLVICVFSAITKLNRLPRLACYFLVILFSDVMTMHFFFLVRNTGSWMEIGNSISHFGIMSAQVVFVLLLFALTNIYTKDIDIGSVDRSSRKAIISTAGLELAYLLVTSLLRQSWDAVQKQKIRTAADPNAQMALYDISETKHPNTTIISFLTPPVTLQDQQARIPSTTLKDTKFPLFEFLCNKGTPNFSVNELAINFFAVNFNILNQLLTNLVDISSNSDSLILITGHSFGGCVATLFTLWLLQSLDLSKVKRPLCITFGSPLIGDGNLRQCVLQFSKWSSCFLNVASINDPVPKVFLTASQASDYKPFGTFLLCSASGCSCFEDPNAILQLLVETSSQSAQIQGPNSGIQQYSTFDLPVPL
;
A
#
# COMPACT_ATOMS: atom_id res chain seq x y z
N MET A 1 43.99 -15.34 -41.27
CA MET A 1 43.71 -16.47 -40.34
C MET A 1 44.13 -16.22 -38.88
N ALA A 2 44.85 -15.14 -38.54
CA ALA A 2 45.13 -14.77 -37.13
C ALA A 2 44.15 -13.73 -36.53
N GLU A 3 43.30 -13.09 -37.33
CA GLU A 3 42.28 -12.13 -36.85
C GLU A 3 40.92 -12.78 -36.53
N GLU A 4 40.64 -13.99 -37.04
CA GLU A 4 39.37 -14.69 -36.76
C GLU A 4 39.37 -15.43 -35.41
N ASN A 5 40.52 -15.81 -34.86
CA ASN A 5 40.59 -16.49 -33.56
C ASN A 5 40.46 -15.53 -32.37
N ASN A 6 40.80 -14.24 -32.53
CA ASN A 6 40.62 -13.23 -31.47
C ASN A 6 39.15 -12.76 -31.32
N ALA A 7 38.33 -12.90 -32.36
CA ALA A 7 36.90 -12.61 -32.28
C ALA A 7 36.11 -13.72 -31.57
N ALA A 8 36.55 -14.98 -31.70
CA ALA A 8 35.91 -16.13 -31.05
C ALA A 8 36.17 -16.20 -29.53
N GLU A 9 37.38 -15.93 -29.06
CA GLU A 9 37.72 -15.90 -27.62
C GLU A 9 37.04 -14.74 -26.86
N GLY A 10 36.89 -13.56 -27.49
CA GLY A 10 36.18 -12.42 -26.90
C GLY A 10 34.67 -12.65 -26.69
N SER A 11 34.05 -13.50 -27.51
CA SER A 11 32.63 -13.85 -27.39
C SER A 11 32.36 -14.82 -26.22
N ASN A 12 33.24 -15.81 -26.02
CA ASN A 12 33.14 -16.80 -24.93
C ASN A 12 33.45 -16.18 -23.55
N GLY A 13 34.40 -15.24 -23.49
CA GLY A 13 34.70 -14.48 -22.27
C GLY A 13 33.55 -13.57 -21.81
N ARG A 14 32.83 -12.92 -22.73
CA ARG A 14 31.63 -12.11 -22.45
C ARG A 14 30.42 -12.94 -22.02
N ALA A 15 30.25 -14.13 -22.60
CA ALA A 15 29.17 -15.05 -22.21
C ALA A 15 29.38 -15.63 -20.80
N SER A 16 30.63 -15.98 -20.44
CA SER A 16 30.97 -16.52 -19.12
C SER A 16 30.83 -15.47 -18.00
N THR A 17 31.28 -14.22 -18.23
CA THR A 17 31.10 -13.10 -17.29
C THR A 17 29.63 -12.72 -17.10
N ARG A 18 28.82 -12.73 -18.16
CA ARG A 18 27.35 -12.54 -18.06
C ARG A 18 26.68 -13.63 -17.23
N ARG A 19 27.06 -14.89 -17.42
CA ARG A 19 26.52 -16.03 -16.66
C ARG A 19 26.91 -15.95 -15.18
N ARG A 20 28.16 -15.58 -14.87
CA ARG A 20 28.68 -15.39 -13.51
C ARG A 20 28.00 -14.24 -12.77
N ARG A 21 27.74 -13.12 -13.45
CA ARG A 21 26.95 -12.00 -12.91
C ARG A 21 25.51 -12.42 -12.58
N ARG A 22 24.88 -13.21 -13.46
CA ARG A 22 23.51 -13.71 -13.26
C ARG A 22 23.41 -14.64 -12.04
N THR A 23 24.37 -15.54 -11.86
CA THR A 23 24.37 -16.45 -10.70
C THR A 23 24.68 -15.72 -9.39
N TRP A 24 25.59 -14.74 -9.41
CA TRP A 24 25.87 -13.89 -8.25
C TRP A 24 24.65 -13.05 -7.83
N LEU A 25 24.00 -12.35 -8.78
CA LEU A 25 22.80 -11.55 -8.50
C LEU A 25 21.69 -12.40 -7.89
N LYS A 26 21.36 -13.55 -8.49
CA LYS A 26 20.33 -14.46 -7.96
C LYS A 26 20.64 -14.98 -6.55
N ARG A 27 21.92 -15.21 -6.22
CA ARG A 27 22.33 -15.62 -4.87
C ARG A 27 22.15 -14.46 -3.87
N LYS A 28 22.60 -13.26 -4.23
CA LYS A 28 22.45 -12.05 -3.40
C LYS A 28 20.97 -11.71 -3.17
N GLU A 29 20.13 -11.79 -4.21
CA GLU A 29 18.68 -11.59 -4.13
C GLU A 29 18.01 -12.58 -3.18
N LYS A 30 18.28 -13.89 -3.30
CA LYS A 30 17.73 -14.90 -2.38
C LYS A 30 18.14 -14.64 -0.94
N TRP A 31 19.40 -14.31 -0.72
CA TRP A 31 19.92 -14.03 0.61
C TRP A 31 19.28 -12.78 1.21
N LEU A 32 19.08 -11.72 0.42
CA LEU A 32 18.36 -10.51 0.84
C LEU A 32 16.92 -10.81 1.25
N VAL A 33 16.20 -11.61 0.47
CA VAL A 33 14.83 -12.00 0.82
C VAL A 33 14.79 -12.76 2.15
N VAL A 34 15.67 -13.75 2.34
CA VAL A 34 15.74 -14.49 3.60
C VAL A 34 16.09 -13.57 4.78
N LEU A 35 17.07 -12.68 4.60
CA LEU A 35 17.44 -11.70 5.61
C LEU A 35 16.27 -10.78 5.97
N GLY A 36 15.52 -10.31 4.96
CA GLY A 36 14.34 -9.47 5.17
C GLY A 36 13.26 -10.19 5.98
N VAL A 37 12.95 -11.44 5.68
CA VAL A 37 11.97 -12.23 6.45
C VAL A 37 12.41 -12.39 7.91
N VAL A 38 13.67 -12.73 8.15
CA VAL A 38 14.22 -12.89 9.51
C VAL A 38 14.19 -11.56 10.28
N LEU A 39 14.59 -10.45 9.63
CA LEU A 39 14.57 -9.12 10.25
C LEU A 39 13.17 -8.71 10.68
N HIS A 40 12.17 -8.87 9.81
CA HIS A 40 10.79 -8.51 10.13
C HIS A 40 10.22 -9.41 11.24
N ALA A 41 10.49 -10.72 11.21
CA ALA A 41 10.07 -11.63 12.27
C ALA A 41 10.67 -11.25 13.63
N VAL A 42 11.96 -10.90 13.68
CA VAL A 42 12.63 -10.48 14.91
C VAL A 42 12.09 -9.14 15.39
N TYR A 43 12.05 -8.10 14.54
CA TYR A 43 11.60 -6.78 14.94
C TYR A 43 10.10 -6.71 15.23
N MET A 44 9.28 -7.60 14.66
CA MET A 44 7.87 -7.69 15.02
C MET A 44 7.67 -8.04 16.50
N LEU A 45 8.60 -8.77 17.13
CA LEU A 45 8.54 -9.07 18.56
C LEU A 45 8.93 -7.87 19.44
N SER A 46 9.60 -6.86 18.88
CA SER A 46 10.14 -5.73 19.68
C SER A 46 9.07 -4.89 20.35
N ILE A 47 7.86 -4.83 19.78
CA ILE A 47 6.75 -4.08 20.39
C ILE A 47 6.38 -4.62 21.77
N PHE A 48 6.51 -5.93 22.00
CA PHE A 48 6.17 -6.53 23.28
C PHE A 48 7.20 -6.14 24.36
N ASP A 49 8.49 -6.13 24.01
CA ASP A 49 9.54 -5.73 24.93
C ASP A 49 9.58 -4.21 25.20
N ILE A 50 9.06 -3.39 24.28
CA ILE A 50 9.05 -1.93 24.34
C ILE A 50 7.77 -1.40 25.01
N TYR A 51 6.61 -1.92 24.64
CA TYR A 51 5.30 -1.38 25.03
C TYR A 51 4.52 -2.24 26.02
N PHE A 52 4.77 -3.57 26.07
CA PHE A 52 3.94 -4.55 26.80
C PHE A 52 4.76 -5.36 27.82
N LYS A 53 5.26 -4.69 28.86
CA LYS A 53 6.00 -5.34 29.95
C LYS A 53 5.06 -5.77 31.07
N SER A 54 5.25 -7.01 31.54
CA SER A 54 4.48 -7.56 32.66
C SER A 54 4.49 -6.62 33.88
N PRO A 55 3.33 -6.38 34.51
CA PRO A 55 3.23 -5.62 35.75
C PRO A 55 3.71 -6.42 36.96
N ILE A 56 3.76 -7.74 36.88
CA ILE A 56 4.02 -8.63 38.02
C ILE A 56 5.48 -8.52 38.48
N VAL A 57 5.64 -8.28 39.78
CA VAL A 57 6.92 -8.27 40.50
C VAL A 57 6.90 -9.44 41.49
N HIS A 58 7.99 -10.21 41.55
CA HIS A 58 8.11 -11.35 42.46
C HIS A 58 9.09 -11.08 43.60
N GLY A 59 8.88 -11.77 44.73
CA GLY A 59 9.76 -11.74 45.89
C GLY A 59 9.55 -10.54 46.81
N MET A 60 8.31 -10.09 46.96
CA MET A 60 7.91 -9.12 47.98
C MET A 60 7.17 -9.83 49.10
N ASP A 61 7.36 -9.34 50.32
CA ASP A 61 6.58 -9.78 51.45
C ASP A 61 5.25 -9.02 51.54
N PRO A 62 4.18 -9.67 52.02
CA PRO A 62 2.88 -9.05 52.20
C PRO A 62 2.88 -8.10 53.40
N VAL A 63 2.18 -6.97 53.27
CA VAL A 63 2.04 -6.01 54.37
C VAL A 63 0.81 -6.36 55.20
N THR A 64 1.03 -6.79 56.45
CA THR A 64 -0.06 -7.08 57.39
C THR A 64 -0.68 -5.77 57.91
N PRO A 65 -2.01 -5.58 57.79
CA PRO A 65 -2.68 -4.40 58.33
C PRO A 65 -2.66 -4.37 59.86
N ARG A 66 -2.57 -3.17 60.45
CA ARG A 66 -2.59 -2.94 61.92
C ARG A 66 -3.96 -2.49 62.42
N PHE A 67 -5.03 -3.13 61.97
CA PHE A 67 -6.40 -2.84 62.40
C PHE A 67 -7.21 -4.13 62.56
N SER A 68 -8.37 -4.04 63.21
CA SER A 68 -9.27 -5.18 63.39
C SER A 68 -10.18 -5.36 62.18
N ALA A 69 -10.31 -6.59 61.68
CA ALA A 69 -11.16 -6.91 60.52
C ALA A 69 -12.62 -6.45 60.74
N PRO A 70 -13.18 -5.61 59.84
CA PRO A 70 -14.58 -5.21 59.92
C PRO A 70 -15.57 -6.36 59.73
N ALA A 71 -15.26 -7.32 58.85
CA ALA A 71 -16.06 -8.51 58.58
C ALA A 71 -15.30 -9.80 58.92
N LYS A 72 -16.02 -10.88 59.23
CA LYS A 72 -15.45 -12.23 59.34
C LYS A 72 -15.47 -12.97 58.00
N ARG A 73 -16.42 -12.60 57.14
CA ARG A 73 -16.72 -13.29 55.88
C ARG A 73 -17.02 -12.27 54.80
N PHE A 74 -16.63 -12.58 53.59
CA PHE A 74 -16.82 -11.74 52.42
C PHE A 74 -17.49 -12.51 51.28
N VAL A 75 -18.46 -11.89 50.62
CA VAL A 75 -19.18 -12.47 49.49
C VAL A 75 -18.95 -11.61 48.25
N LEU A 76 -18.35 -12.19 47.23
CA LEU A 76 -18.17 -11.61 45.91
C LEU A 76 -19.18 -12.23 44.94
N LEU A 77 -20.07 -11.41 44.40
CA LEU A 77 -20.99 -11.77 43.32
C LEU A 77 -20.54 -11.03 42.06
N VAL A 78 -20.14 -11.75 41.02
CA VAL A 78 -19.78 -11.16 39.73
C VAL A 78 -20.75 -11.65 38.67
N ALA A 79 -21.58 -10.74 38.16
CA ALA A 79 -22.47 -10.96 37.03
C ALA A 79 -21.74 -10.65 35.73
N ASP A 80 -21.14 -11.66 35.11
CA ASP A 80 -20.30 -11.54 33.92
C ASP A 80 -21.08 -10.87 32.77
N GLY A 81 -20.47 -9.90 32.10
CA GLY A 81 -21.08 -9.19 30.97
C GLY A 81 -22.27 -8.27 31.32
N LEU A 82 -22.51 -7.94 32.59
CA LEU A 82 -23.61 -7.06 33.02
C LEU A 82 -23.26 -5.57 32.82
N ARG A 83 -24.00 -4.91 31.92
CA ARG A 83 -23.86 -3.47 31.67
C ARG A 83 -24.43 -2.62 32.81
N ALA A 84 -23.70 -1.58 33.20
CA ALA A 84 -24.16 -0.61 34.20
C ALA A 84 -25.48 0.07 33.81
N ASP A 85 -25.64 0.50 32.56
CA ASP A 85 -26.85 1.19 32.11
C ASP A 85 -28.10 0.30 32.23
N LYS A 86 -28.03 -0.96 31.80
CA LYS A 86 -29.13 -1.94 31.86
C LYS A 86 -29.49 -2.36 33.27
N PHE A 87 -28.52 -2.32 34.18
CA PHE A 87 -28.71 -2.57 35.59
C PHE A 87 -29.44 -1.41 36.30
N PHE A 88 -29.08 -0.16 36.02
CA PHE A 88 -29.61 1.01 36.73
C PHE A 88 -30.88 1.62 36.10
N GLU A 89 -31.06 1.52 34.78
CA GLU A 89 -32.21 2.12 34.07
C GLU A 89 -33.55 1.47 34.48
N SER A 90 -34.63 2.26 34.46
CA SER A 90 -35.98 1.70 34.54
C SER A 90 -36.43 1.12 33.20
N ASP A 91 -37.38 0.19 33.23
CA ASP A 91 -38.11 -0.22 32.04
C ASP A 91 -39.10 0.87 31.55
N SER A 92 -39.82 0.57 30.48
CA SER A 92 -40.82 1.48 29.89
C SER A 92 -41.99 1.80 30.82
N ASP A 93 -42.25 0.93 31.80
CA ASP A 93 -43.35 1.08 32.78
C ASP A 93 -42.86 1.77 34.07
N GLY A 94 -41.58 2.13 34.14
CA GLY A 94 -40.95 2.79 35.28
C GLY A 94 -40.50 1.83 36.40
N ASN A 95 -40.54 0.51 36.18
CA ASN A 95 -40.03 -0.46 37.15
C ASN A 95 -38.53 -0.68 36.97
N PHE A 96 -37.85 -1.06 38.05
CA PHE A 96 -36.42 -1.38 38.03
C PHE A 96 -36.22 -2.90 38.03
N ARG A 97 -35.28 -3.39 37.22
CA ARG A 97 -35.02 -4.83 37.03
C ARG A 97 -34.32 -5.49 38.22
N ALA A 98 -33.57 -4.71 39.00
CA ALA A 98 -32.84 -5.17 40.18
C ALA A 98 -33.38 -4.52 41.48
N PRO A 99 -34.63 -4.83 41.90
CA PRO A 99 -35.26 -4.20 43.06
C PRO A 99 -34.53 -4.44 44.39
N PHE A 100 -33.97 -5.64 44.63
CA PHE A 100 -33.25 -5.93 45.87
C PHE A 100 -31.97 -5.10 45.98
N LEU A 101 -31.09 -5.16 44.99
CA LEU A 101 -29.87 -4.38 44.97
C LEU A 101 -30.17 -2.88 44.96
N ARG A 102 -31.26 -2.44 44.32
CA ARG A 102 -31.71 -1.06 44.42
C ARG A 102 -32.10 -0.65 45.84
N SER A 103 -32.84 -1.48 46.57
CA SER A 103 -33.11 -1.21 47.99
C SER A 103 -31.84 -1.14 48.82
N VAL A 104 -30.84 -1.99 48.51
CA VAL A 104 -29.52 -1.96 49.15
C VAL A 104 -28.86 -0.59 48.95
N MET A 105 -28.83 -0.08 47.72
CA MET A 105 -28.23 1.22 47.39
C MET A 105 -28.91 2.40 48.10
N ILE A 106 -30.21 2.29 48.36
CA ILE A 106 -31.02 3.37 48.95
C ILE A 106 -30.97 3.34 50.48
N GLU A 107 -30.90 2.16 51.09
CA GLU A 107 -31.16 2.00 52.53
C GLU A 107 -29.92 1.65 53.36
N LYS A 108 -28.99 0.85 52.82
CA LYS A 108 -27.96 0.20 53.65
C LYS A 108 -26.55 0.13 53.07
N GLY A 109 -26.37 0.34 51.78
CA GLY A 109 -25.08 0.18 51.10
C GLY A 109 -24.55 1.43 50.43
N ARG A 110 -23.41 1.28 49.76
CA ARG A 110 -22.80 2.27 48.86
C ARG A 110 -22.79 1.74 47.44
N TRP A 111 -22.78 2.64 46.48
CA TRP A 111 -22.93 2.29 45.08
C TRP A 111 -22.17 3.23 44.15
N GLY A 112 -21.88 2.72 42.97
CA GLY A 112 -21.32 3.49 41.86
C GLY A 112 -21.04 2.62 40.66
N VAL A 113 -20.10 3.07 39.84
CA VAL A 113 -19.61 2.34 38.67
C VAL A 113 -18.18 1.89 38.90
N SER A 114 -17.93 0.61 38.64
CA SER A 114 -16.60 0.05 38.52
C SER A 114 -16.16 0.21 37.06
N HIS A 115 -15.04 0.90 36.85
CA HIS A 115 -14.48 1.08 35.51
C HIS A 115 -13.48 -0.03 35.21
N ALA A 116 -13.91 -0.98 34.38
CA ALA A 116 -13.07 -2.00 33.79
C ALA A 116 -12.11 -1.37 32.78
N ARG A 117 -10.88 -1.90 32.73
CA ARG A 117 -9.91 -1.49 31.71
C ARG A 117 -9.92 -2.47 30.55
N PRO A 118 -9.73 -1.97 29.33
CA PRO A 118 -9.53 -2.83 28.19
C PRO A 118 -8.26 -3.69 28.37
N PRO A 119 -8.30 -5.01 28.13
CA PRO A 119 -9.37 -5.75 27.46
C PRO A 119 -10.51 -5.98 28.43
N THR A 120 -11.71 -5.56 28.04
CA THR A 120 -12.94 -5.87 28.78
C THR A 120 -13.33 -7.30 28.42
N GLU A 121 -12.51 -8.26 28.83
CA GLU A 121 -12.64 -9.69 28.65
C GLU A 121 -12.69 -10.32 30.05
N SER A 122 -13.34 -11.47 30.18
CA SER A 122 -13.70 -11.98 31.51
C SER A 122 -12.48 -12.23 32.39
N ARG A 123 -11.42 -12.87 31.88
CA ARG A 123 -10.21 -13.13 32.68
C ARG A 123 -9.53 -11.84 33.18
N PRO A 124 -9.14 -10.88 32.32
CA PRO A 124 -8.51 -9.64 32.76
C PRO A 124 -9.36 -8.82 33.74
N GLY A 125 -10.69 -8.79 33.54
CA GLY A 125 -11.62 -8.15 34.47
C GLY A 125 -11.62 -8.81 35.85
N HIS A 126 -11.70 -10.14 35.91
CA HIS A 126 -11.62 -10.89 37.16
C HIS A 126 -10.27 -10.74 37.86
N VAL A 127 -9.15 -10.69 37.12
CA VAL A 127 -7.82 -10.44 37.72
C VAL A 127 -7.74 -9.04 38.32
N ALA A 128 -8.31 -8.03 37.67
CA ALA A 128 -8.41 -6.70 38.26
C ALA A 128 -9.23 -6.70 39.56
N ILE A 129 -10.42 -7.32 39.55
CA ILE A 129 -11.29 -7.41 40.73
C ILE A 129 -10.61 -8.15 41.89
N ILE A 130 -10.03 -9.33 41.63
CA ILE A 130 -9.61 -10.29 42.67
C ILE A 130 -8.14 -10.11 43.07
N ALA A 131 -7.27 -9.66 42.17
CA ALA A 131 -5.84 -9.48 42.41
C ALA A 131 -5.37 -8.00 42.39
N GLY A 132 -6.21 -7.07 41.93
CA GLY A 132 -5.94 -5.64 42.03
C GLY A 132 -4.94 -5.10 41.02
N PHE A 133 -4.69 -5.80 39.91
CA PHE A 133 -3.84 -5.32 38.84
C PHE A 133 -4.41 -5.65 37.46
N TYR A 134 -3.99 -4.89 36.46
CA TYR A 134 -4.43 -5.07 35.08
C TYR A 134 -3.45 -5.98 34.35
N GLU A 135 -3.96 -7.11 33.80
CA GLU A 135 -3.12 -7.99 32.99
C GLU A 135 -2.62 -7.29 31.73
N ASP A 136 -1.35 -7.52 31.39
CA ASP A 136 -0.76 -7.01 30.16
C ASP A 136 -1.29 -7.81 28.94
N PRO A 137 -1.58 -7.14 27.82
CA PRO A 137 -2.06 -7.79 26.60
C PRO A 137 -1.22 -9.00 26.13
N SER A 138 0.09 -9.00 26.37
CA SER A 138 0.98 -10.10 26.01
C SER A 138 0.76 -11.36 26.85
N ALA A 139 0.24 -11.25 28.08
CA ALA A 139 -0.12 -12.39 28.92
C ALA A 139 -1.31 -13.17 28.34
N VAL A 140 -2.28 -12.46 27.76
CA VAL A 140 -3.44 -13.03 27.07
C VAL A 140 -3.02 -13.83 25.83
N THR A 141 -2.02 -13.36 25.08
CA THR A 141 -1.52 -14.05 23.88
C THR A 141 -0.77 -15.36 24.16
N LYS A 142 -0.27 -15.56 25.38
CA LYS A 142 0.49 -16.76 25.79
C LYS A 142 -0.39 -17.89 26.35
N GLY A 143 -1.66 -17.60 26.65
CA GLY A 143 -2.62 -18.59 27.13
C GLY A 143 -4.00 -17.99 27.34
N TRP A 144 -4.92 -18.20 26.39
CA TRP A 144 -6.27 -17.63 26.43
C TRP A 144 -7.16 -18.25 27.53
N LYS A 145 -6.98 -19.56 27.81
CA LYS A 145 -7.82 -20.34 28.76
C LYS A 145 -7.05 -20.94 29.94
N ALA A 146 -5.76 -20.70 30.03
CA ALA A 146 -4.91 -21.22 31.10
C ALA A 146 -4.04 -20.09 31.63
N ASN A 147 -3.79 -20.03 32.93
CA ASN A 147 -2.91 -19.05 33.52
C ASN A 147 -1.44 -19.55 33.47
N PRO A 148 -0.56 -18.97 32.62
CA PRO A 148 0.84 -19.37 32.58
C PRO A 148 1.71 -18.71 33.66
N VAL A 149 1.17 -17.77 34.45
CA VAL A 149 1.94 -16.97 35.42
C VAL A 149 1.23 -16.93 36.78
N GLU A 150 1.88 -17.45 37.80
CA GLU A 150 1.38 -17.37 39.18
C GLU A 150 1.37 -15.91 39.66
N PHE A 151 0.22 -15.47 40.18
CA PHE A 151 0.07 -14.20 40.86
C PHE A 151 -0.71 -14.37 42.15
N ASP A 152 -0.59 -13.38 43.01
CA ASP A 152 -1.23 -13.33 44.30
C ASP A 152 -2.57 -12.61 44.22
N SER A 153 -3.53 -13.02 45.05
CA SER A 153 -4.89 -12.48 45.05
C SER A 153 -5.52 -12.50 46.44
N VAL A 154 -6.70 -11.89 46.60
CA VAL A 154 -7.43 -11.94 47.88
C VAL A 154 -7.71 -13.38 48.31
N PHE A 155 -7.95 -14.30 47.37
CA PHE A 155 -8.24 -15.71 47.68
C PHE A 155 -7.02 -16.43 48.25
N ASN A 156 -5.82 -16.10 47.74
CA ASN A 156 -4.56 -16.59 48.29
C ASN A 156 -4.40 -16.19 49.76
N ARG A 157 -4.98 -15.05 50.18
CA ARG A 157 -4.83 -14.48 51.54
C ARG A 157 -5.96 -14.87 52.48
N SER A 158 -7.07 -15.35 51.95
CA SER A 158 -8.17 -15.90 52.74
C SER A 158 -7.73 -17.12 53.54
N ARG A 159 -8.43 -17.40 54.63
CA ARG A 159 -8.25 -18.66 55.37
C ARG A 159 -8.86 -19.83 54.59
N HIS A 160 -10.00 -19.61 53.95
CA HIS A 160 -10.62 -20.55 53.02
C HIS A 160 -11.50 -19.81 52.01
N THR A 161 -11.53 -20.27 50.75
CA THR A 161 -12.41 -19.74 49.71
C THR A 161 -13.39 -20.81 49.21
N PHE A 162 -14.67 -20.46 49.14
CA PHE A 162 -15.70 -21.23 48.44
C PHE A 162 -16.02 -20.59 47.11
N SER A 163 -15.96 -21.34 46.00
CA SER A 163 -16.17 -20.75 44.67
C SER A 163 -16.98 -21.64 43.72
N TYR A 164 -17.97 -21.04 43.05
CA TYR A 164 -18.85 -21.76 42.11
C TYR A 164 -19.13 -20.92 40.86
N GLY A 165 -19.12 -21.56 39.68
CA GLY A 165 -19.51 -20.96 38.40
C GLY A 165 -18.74 -21.50 37.20
N SER A 166 -18.30 -20.63 36.29
CA SER A 166 -17.77 -21.05 34.98
C SER A 166 -16.47 -21.86 35.09
N PRO A 167 -16.32 -22.94 34.29
CA PRO A 167 -15.07 -23.69 34.18
C PRO A 167 -13.91 -22.88 33.57
N ASP A 168 -14.18 -21.74 32.92
CA ASP A 168 -13.12 -20.88 32.35
C ASP A 168 -12.56 -19.87 33.38
N ILE A 169 -13.26 -19.58 34.49
CA ILE A 169 -12.86 -18.55 35.46
C ILE A 169 -12.52 -19.12 36.85
N VAL A 170 -13.38 -19.97 37.41
CA VAL A 170 -13.20 -20.49 38.79
C VAL A 170 -11.85 -21.21 38.97
N PRO A 171 -11.41 -22.08 38.03
CA PRO A 171 -10.13 -22.77 38.19
C PRO A 171 -8.90 -21.85 38.18
N ILE A 172 -8.97 -20.67 37.55
CA ILE A 172 -7.85 -19.72 37.46
C ILE A 172 -7.36 -19.31 38.86
N PHE A 173 -8.29 -19.07 39.78
CA PHE A 173 -7.99 -18.61 41.13
C PHE A 173 -7.97 -19.73 42.16
N CYS A 174 -8.70 -20.83 41.93
CA CYS A 174 -8.90 -21.87 42.95
C CYS A 174 -8.09 -23.14 42.72
N ALA A 175 -7.79 -23.54 41.48
CA ALA A 175 -7.25 -24.88 41.20
C ALA A 175 -5.86 -25.13 41.81
N ALA A 176 -5.05 -24.07 41.94
CA ALA A 176 -3.71 -24.15 42.54
C ALA A 176 -3.71 -23.96 44.08
N LEU A 177 -4.85 -23.63 44.69
CA LEU A 177 -4.93 -23.27 46.11
C LEU A 177 -5.50 -24.42 46.96
N PRO A 178 -4.73 -24.96 47.93
CA PRO A 178 -5.17 -26.11 48.74
C PRO A 178 -6.30 -25.76 49.72
N HIS A 179 -6.44 -24.49 50.10
CA HIS A 179 -7.46 -23.97 51.02
C HIS A 179 -8.69 -23.43 50.27
N THR A 180 -9.14 -24.16 49.24
CA THR A 180 -10.33 -23.80 48.47
C THR A 180 -11.28 -24.98 48.32
N THR A 181 -12.57 -24.68 48.22
CA THR A 181 -13.60 -25.66 47.88
C THR A 181 -14.40 -25.07 46.74
N TRP A 182 -14.27 -25.67 45.56
CA TRP A 182 -14.85 -25.12 44.36
C TRP A 182 -15.42 -26.19 43.46
N ASN A 183 -16.36 -25.80 42.60
CA ASN A 183 -16.91 -26.65 41.56
C ASN A 183 -17.34 -25.77 40.38
N SER A 184 -17.30 -26.33 39.17
CA SER A 184 -17.81 -25.68 37.96
C SER A 184 -18.78 -26.59 37.23
N TYR A 185 -19.72 -26.01 36.50
CA TYR A 185 -20.55 -26.79 35.57
C TYR A 185 -19.70 -27.28 34.37
N PRO A 186 -20.16 -28.33 33.65
CA PRO A 186 -19.47 -28.82 32.46
C PRO A 186 -19.44 -27.77 31.33
N HIS A 187 -18.38 -27.76 30.50
CA HIS A 187 -18.25 -26.81 29.38
C HIS A 187 -19.40 -26.93 28.36
N GLU A 188 -20.06 -28.09 28.28
CA GLU A 188 -21.18 -28.33 27.38
C GLU A 188 -22.45 -27.54 27.74
N PHE A 189 -22.51 -26.96 28.95
CA PHE A 189 -23.66 -26.16 29.39
C PHE A 189 -23.58 -24.72 28.86
N GLU A 190 -22.44 -24.27 28.35
CA GLU A 190 -22.26 -22.94 27.73
C GLU A 190 -22.76 -22.93 26.27
N ASP A 191 -24.04 -23.29 26.05
CA ASP A 191 -24.70 -23.29 24.73
C ASP A 191 -25.44 -21.97 24.45
N PHE A 192 -24.86 -21.15 23.57
CA PHE A 192 -25.40 -19.86 23.13
C PHE A 192 -26.74 -19.95 22.37
N ALA A 193 -27.27 -21.14 22.08
CA ALA A 193 -28.59 -21.27 21.47
C ALA A 193 -29.75 -21.26 22.49
N THR A 194 -29.44 -21.30 23.79
CA THR A 194 -30.43 -21.42 24.87
C THR A 194 -30.34 -20.26 25.86
N ASP A 195 -31.42 -20.00 26.62
CA ASP A 195 -31.39 -19.02 27.70
C ASP A 195 -30.41 -19.47 28.78
N ALA A 196 -29.35 -18.69 28.99
CA ALA A 196 -28.24 -19.02 29.86
C ALA A 196 -28.48 -18.72 31.36
N SER A 197 -29.65 -18.22 31.74
CA SER A 197 -29.93 -17.83 33.14
C SER A 197 -29.83 -18.99 34.14
N PHE A 198 -29.97 -20.24 33.68
CA PHE A 198 -29.82 -21.42 34.53
C PHE A 198 -28.39 -21.64 35.02
N LEU A 199 -27.38 -21.07 34.33
CA LEU A 199 -25.98 -21.13 34.77
C LEU A 199 -25.78 -20.35 36.08
N ASP A 200 -26.48 -19.21 36.21
CA ASP A 200 -26.45 -18.38 37.42
C ASP A 200 -27.12 -19.10 38.60
N GLU A 201 -28.28 -19.71 38.34
CA GLU A 201 -28.99 -20.55 39.31
C GLU A 201 -28.14 -21.74 39.75
N TRP A 202 -27.37 -22.36 38.85
CA TRP A 202 -26.48 -23.46 39.20
C TRP A 202 -25.44 -23.05 40.25
N SER A 203 -24.82 -21.87 40.09
CA SER A 203 -23.85 -21.33 41.06
C SER A 203 -24.49 -21.13 42.43
N PHE A 204 -25.72 -20.59 42.46
CA PHE A 204 -26.48 -20.45 43.69
C PHE A 204 -26.80 -21.81 44.33
N ASP A 205 -27.30 -22.77 43.55
CA ASP A 205 -27.71 -24.09 44.04
C ASP A 205 -26.54 -24.87 44.66
N GLN A 206 -25.34 -24.78 44.07
CA GLN A 206 -24.14 -25.36 44.67
C GLN A 206 -23.82 -24.74 46.04
N PHE A 207 -23.93 -23.41 46.15
CA PHE A 207 -23.69 -22.71 47.40
C PHE A 207 -24.75 -23.03 48.46
N GLN A 208 -26.03 -23.09 48.07
CA GLN A 208 -27.11 -23.47 48.96
C GLN A 208 -26.96 -24.93 49.44
N SER A 209 -26.58 -25.83 48.53
CA SER A 209 -26.27 -27.23 48.85
C SER A 209 -25.10 -27.35 49.83
N LEU A 210 -24.05 -26.55 49.67
CA LEU A 210 -22.93 -26.48 50.62
C LEU A 210 -23.41 -26.12 52.04
N LEU A 211 -24.20 -25.05 52.18
CA LEU A 211 -24.72 -24.63 53.48
C LEU A 211 -25.69 -25.66 54.08
N ASN A 212 -26.51 -26.32 53.27
CA ASN A 212 -27.38 -27.39 53.75
C ASN A 212 -26.58 -28.61 54.24
N ARG A 213 -25.56 -29.06 53.50
CA ARG A 213 -24.69 -30.16 53.92
C ARG A 213 -23.92 -29.85 55.20
N SER A 214 -23.60 -28.59 55.47
CA SER A 214 -22.96 -28.18 56.73
C SER A 214 -23.80 -28.46 57.98
N LYS A 215 -25.12 -28.67 57.84
CA LYS A 215 -25.98 -29.06 58.96
C LYS A 215 -25.72 -30.50 59.41
N GLU A 216 -25.18 -31.34 58.53
CA GLU A 216 -24.90 -32.76 58.75
C GLU A 216 -23.38 -33.03 58.89
N ASP A 217 -22.55 -32.32 58.12
CA ASP A 217 -21.09 -32.43 58.16
C ASP A 217 -20.48 -31.43 59.15
N GLN A 218 -20.09 -31.93 60.32
CA GLN A 218 -19.48 -31.15 61.38
C GLN A 218 -18.15 -30.49 60.95
N LYS A 219 -17.36 -31.13 60.09
CA LYS A 219 -16.09 -30.58 59.62
C LYS A 219 -16.33 -29.39 58.68
N LEU A 220 -17.31 -29.51 57.80
CA LEU A 220 -17.73 -28.41 56.93
C LEU A 220 -18.31 -27.24 57.74
N LYS A 221 -19.10 -27.53 58.78
CA LYS A 221 -19.62 -26.51 59.69
C LYS A 221 -18.50 -25.75 60.41
N GLU A 222 -17.53 -26.46 60.96
CA GLU A 222 -16.37 -25.86 61.61
C GLU A 222 -15.58 -24.96 60.65
N LEU A 223 -15.47 -25.38 59.40
CA LEU A 223 -14.79 -24.61 58.36
C LEU A 223 -15.57 -23.33 57.99
N LEU A 224 -16.90 -23.40 57.89
CA LEU A 224 -17.77 -22.24 57.64
C LEU A 224 -17.83 -21.23 58.81
N LEU A 225 -17.53 -21.66 60.03
CA LEU A 225 -17.51 -20.78 61.22
C LEU A 225 -16.19 -20.03 61.42
N GLN A 226 -15.18 -20.26 60.57
CA GLN A 226 -13.89 -19.58 60.66
C GLN A 226 -13.99 -18.10 60.25
N ASP A 227 -12.94 -17.33 60.58
CA ASP A 227 -12.73 -15.98 60.09
C ASP A 227 -11.95 -15.98 58.76
N ASN A 228 -11.95 -14.82 58.07
CA ASN A 228 -11.30 -14.61 56.78
C ASN A 228 -11.78 -15.56 55.68
N LEU A 229 -13.08 -15.88 55.69
CA LEU A 229 -13.72 -16.69 54.66
C LEU A 229 -14.15 -15.84 53.47
N VAL A 230 -13.93 -16.36 52.26
CA VAL A 230 -14.39 -15.75 51.02
C VAL A 230 -15.38 -16.69 50.33
N VAL A 231 -16.49 -16.15 49.85
CA VAL A 231 -17.45 -16.81 48.97
C VAL A 231 -17.43 -16.07 47.64
N PHE A 232 -17.13 -16.76 46.55
CA PHE A 232 -17.14 -16.19 45.20
C PHE A 232 -18.13 -16.94 44.31
N LEU A 233 -19.20 -16.27 43.90
CA LEU A 233 -20.14 -16.79 42.92
C LEU A 233 -19.95 -16.06 41.60
N HIS A 234 -19.58 -16.82 40.58
CA HIS A 234 -19.48 -16.36 39.21
C HIS A 234 -20.79 -16.66 38.49
N LEU A 235 -21.43 -15.62 37.95
CA LEU A 235 -22.75 -15.67 37.32
C LEU A 235 -22.57 -15.31 35.82
N LEU A 236 -22.49 -16.33 34.94
CA LEU A 236 -22.17 -16.19 33.51
C LEU A 236 -23.38 -15.82 32.61
N GLY A 237 -24.60 -15.94 33.13
CA GLY A 237 -25.82 -15.90 32.31
C GLY A 237 -26.00 -14.60 31.53
N CYS A 238 -25.60 -13.45 32.10
CA CYS A 238 -25.69 -12.15 31.42
C CYS A 238 -24.77 -12.08 30.19
N ASP A 239 -23.51 -12.48 30.30
CA ASP A 239 -22.57 -12.51 29.17
C ASP A 239 -23.05 -13.44 28.05
N SER A 240 -23.40 -14.68 28.41
CA SER A 240 -23.88 -15.68 27.45
C SER A 240 -25.13 -15.22 26.70
N ASN A 241 -26.12 -14.69 27.42
CA ASN A 241 -27.33 -14.12 26.80
C ASN A 241 -27.03 -12.82 26.02
N GLY A 242 -26.00 -12.07 26.42
CA GLY A 242 -25.52 -10.88 25.73
C GLY A 242 -24.96 -11.19 24.34
N HIS A 243 -24.09 -12.21 24.24
CA HIS A 243 -23.56 -12.69 22.95
C HIS A 243 -24.64 -13.31 22.06
N ALA A 244 -25.50 -14.16 22.63
CA ALA A 244 -26.52 -14.89 21.90
C ALA A 244 -27.68 -14.00 21.39
N HIS A 245 -28.17 -13.10 22.25
CA HIS A 245 -29.44 -12.40 22.05
C HIS A 245 -29.32 -10.88 22.03
N ARG A 246 -28.15 -10.32 22.34
CA ARG A 246 -27.84 -8.89 22.45
C ARG A 246 -28.36 -8.25 23.74
N PRO A 247 -27.71 -7.18 24.26
CA PRO A 247 -28.01 -6.61 25.57
C PRO A 247 -29.36 -5.90 25.73
N PHE A 248 -30.08 -5.68 24.62
CA PHE A 248 -31.44 -5.10 24.63
C PHE A 248 -32.54 -6.14 24.47
N SER A 249 -32.19 -7.42 24.35
CA SER A 249 -33.19 -8.50 24.29
C SER A 249 -33.90 -8.67 25.63
N SER A 250 -35.15 -9.13 25.57
CA SER A 250 -35.90 -9.48 26.78
C SER A 250 -35.21 -10.57 27.59
N ILE A 251 -34.49 -11.50 26.94
CA ILE A 251 -33.77 -12.59 27.60
C ILE A 251 -32.62 -12.01 28.46
N TYR A 252 -31.77 -11.16 27.88
CA TYR A 252 -30.71 -10.49 28.63
C TYR A 252 -31.25 -9.63 29.79
N LEU A 253 -32.29 -8.84 29.52
CA LEU A 253 -32.91 -7.97 30.53
C LEU A 253 -33.58 -8.76 31.66
N ASN A 254 -34.20 -9.90 31.35
CA ASN A 254 -34.75 -10.80 32.37
C ASN A 254 -33.63 -11.45 33.20
N ASN A 255 -32.48 -11.74 32.60
CA ASN A 255 -31.32 -12.26 33.33
C ASN A 255 -30.83 -11.29 34.41
N VAL A 256 -30.94 -9.97 34.19
CA VAL A 256 -30.65 -8.94 35.21
C VAL A 256 -31.52 -9.13 36.46
N ALA A 257 -32.80 -9.49 36.29
CA ALA A 257 -33.69 -9.77 37.41
C ALA A 257 -33.35 -11.10 38.11
N VAL A 258 -32.85 -12.10 37.36
CA VAL A 258 -32.37 -13.38 37.93
C VAL A 258 -31.16 -13.14 38.85
N VAL A 259 -30.15 -12.38 38.39
CA VAL A 259 -28.97 -12.09 39.22
C VAL A 259 -29.30 -11.26 40.47
N ASP A 260 -30.29 -10.35 40.39
CA ASP A 260 -30.80 -9.63 41.57
C ASP A 260 -31.48 -10.58 42.57
N SER A 261 -32.32 -11.50 42.09
CA SER A 261 -32.97 -12.51 42.92
C SER A 261 -31.96 -13.45 43.58
N ILE A 262 -30.89 -13.83 42.87
CA ILE A 262 -29.79 -14.61 43.44
C ILE A 262 -29.09 -13.82 44.55
N ALA A 263 -28.79 -12.54 44.33
CA ALA A 263 -28.17 -11.69 45.36
C ALA A 263 -29.04 -11.60 46.62
N GLU A 264 -30.36 -11.45 46.48
CA GLU A 264 -31.32 -11.46 47.59
C GLU A 264 -31.32 -12.80 48.33
N ARG A 265 -31.38 -13.91 47.60
CA ARG A 265 -31.39 -15.27 48.18
C ARG A 265 -30.08 -15.57 48.91
N VAL A 266 -28.93 -15.19 48.36
CA VAL A 266 -27.62 -15.35 49.02
C VAL A 266 -27.56 -14.54 50.31
N TYR A 267 -28.01 -13.28 50.26
CA TYR A 267 -28.06 -12.41 51.44
C TYR A 267 -28.92 -13.04 52.54
N ASN A 268 -30.17 -13.39 52.23
CA ASN A 268 -31.10 -13.99 53.20
C ASN A 268 -30.55 -15.31 53.77
N LEU A 269 -30.01 -16.17 52.92
CA LEU A 269 -29.45 -17.46 53.32
C LEU A 269 -28.29 -17.32 54.31
N LEU A 270 -27.41 -16.35 54.10
CA LEU A 270 -26.26 -16.10 54.95
C LEU A 270 -26.63 -15.41 56.26
N GLU A 271 -27.49 -14.39 56.20
CA GLU A 271 -27.95 -13.70 57.40
C GLU A 271 -28.76 -14.65 58.31
N ASP A 272 -29.57 -15.55 57.73
CA ASP A 272 -30.28 -16.59 58.48
C ASP A 272 -29.35 -17.66 59.07
N TYR A 273 -28.25 -17.99 58.38
CA TYR A 273 -27.31 -19.03 58.85
C TYR A 273 -26.41 -18.52 59.99
N TYR A 274 -25.84 -17.32 59.87
CA TYR A 274 -24.83 -16.79 60.80
C TYR A 274 -25.41 -15.92 61.92
N LYS A 275 -26.39 -15.06 61.61
CA LYS A 275 -27.06 -14.15 62.57
C LYS A 275 -26.12 -13.31 63.46
N ASP A 276 -24.98 -12.88 62.91
CA ASP A 276 -23.96 -12.12 63.65
C ASP A 276 -23.65 -10.73 63.06
N ASN A 277 -24.25 -10.36 61.91
CA ASN A 277 -23.95 -9.13 61.17
C ASN A 277 -22.45 -8.94 60.86
N ARG A 278 -21.71 -10.04 60.64
CA ARG A 278 -20.25 -10.01 60.34
C ARG A 278 -19.92 -10.41 58.90
N THR A 279 -20.87 -10.27 57.98
CA THR A 279 -20.68 -10.55 56.54
C THR A 279 -20.65 -9.24 55.75
N ALA A 280 -19.69 -9.11 54.84
CA ALA A 280 -19.65 -8.03 53.85
C ALA A 280 -19.89 -8.59 52.44
N TYR A 281 -20.48 -7.77 51.57
CA TYR A 281 -20.93 -8.18 50.24
C TYR A 281 -20.49 -7.15 49.19
N VAL A 282 -20.02 -7.64 48.04
CA VAL A 282 -19.79 -6.86 46.82
C VAL A 282 -20.50 -7.54 45.67
N PHE A 283 -21.33 -6.77 44.98
CA PHE A 283 -21.92 -7.13 43.69
C PHE A 283 -21.31 -6.23 42.60
N THR A 284 -20.78 -6.86 41.55
CA THR A 284 -20.20 -6.13 40.41
C THR A 284 -20.28 -6.96 39.11
N ALA A 285 -19.72 -6.43 38.03
CA ALA A 285 -19.38 -7.17 36.83
C ALA A 285 -17.91 -6.98 36.44
N ASP A 286 -17.38 -7.92 35.68
CA ASP A 286 -16.04 -7.90 35.09
C ASP A 286 -15.96 -7.01 33.84
N HIS A 287 -17.01 -7.01 33.01
CA HIS A 287 -17.21 -6.07 31.92
C HIS A 287 -18.70 -5.90 31.57
N GLY A 288 -18.98 -4.95 30.68
CA GLY A 288 -20.26 -4.82 29.99
C GLY A 288 -20.22 -5.43 28.58
N MET A 289 -21.02 -4.89 27.66
CA MET A 289 -21.19 -5.45 26.31
C MET A 289 -21.71 -4.41 25.33
N HIS A 290 -21.22 -4.43 24.08
CA HIS A 290 -21.72 -3.56 23.02
C HIS A 290 -23.11 -4.03 22.60
N ASP A 291 -23.92 -3.14 22.03
CA ASP A 291 -25.25 -3.43 21.49
C ASP A 291 -25.29 -4.62 20.49
N LYS A 292 -24.16 -5.05 19.92
CA LYS A 292 -24.09 -6.20 19.02
C LYS A 292 -24.01 -7.55 19.74
N GLY A 293 -23.82 -7.56 21.06
CA GLY A 293 -23.44 -8.78 21.78
C GLY A 293 -21.96 -9.11 21.57
N SER A 294 -21.08 -8.12 21.66
CA SER A 294 -19.62 -8.30 21.65
C SER A 294 -18.95 -7.36 22.64
N HIS A 295 -17.84 -7.77 23.24
CA HIS A 295 -17.04 -6.98 24.17
C HIS A 295 -15.55 -7.06 23.79
N GLY A 296 -14.70 -6.42 24.60
CA GLY A 296 -13.25 -6.42 24.47
C GLY A 296 -12.65 -5.07 24.06
N ASP A 297 -13.46 -4.05 23.76
CA ASP A 297 -12.98 -2.70 23.46
C ASP A 297 -13.00 -1.78 24.70
N GLY A 298 -13.03 -0.46 24.50
CA GLY A 298 -13.04 0.54 25.57
C GLY A 298 -14.22 1.50 25.44
N HIS A 299 -15.28 1.05 24.77
CA HIS A 299 -16.54 1.77 24.75
C HIS A 299 -17.15 1.76 26.16
N PRO A 300 -17.79 2.85 26.63
CA PRO A 300 -18.39 2.93 27.97
C PRO A 300 -19.35 1.77 28.29
N SER A 301 -20.11 1.29 27.30
CA SER A 301 -20.99 0.12 27.48
C SER A 301 -20.25 -1.18 27.85
N ASN A 302 -18.94 -1.24 27.60
CA ASN A 302 -18.08 -2.39 27.87
C ASN A 302 -17.24 -2.17 29.13
N THR A 303 -16.85 -0.93 29.41
CA THR A 303 -15.98 -0.58 30.55
C THR A 303 -16.76 -0.27 31.81
N ASP A 304 -18.00 0.20 31.72
CA ASP A 304 -18.79 0.61 32.88
C ASP A 304 -19.61 -0.56 33.42
N THR A 305 -19.20 -1.05 34.60
CA THR A 305 -19.89 -2.12 35.32
C THR A 305 -20.55 -1.60 36.59
N PRO A 306 -21.71 -2.15 37.00
CA PRO A 306 -22.35 -1.71 38.24
C PRO A 306 -21.50 -2.11 39.44
N LEU A 307 -21.48 -1.30 40.50
CA LEU A 307 -20.86 -1.66 41.79
C LEU A 307 -21.82 -1.36 42.93
N VAL A 308 -22.15 -2.37 43.73
CA VAL A 308 -22.95 -2.24 44.96
C VAL A 308 -22.25 -2.98 46.10
N VAL A 309 -22.06 -2.30 47.23
CA VAL A 309 -21.31 -2.81 48.38
C VAL A 309 -22.12 -2.58 49.65
N TRP A 310 -22.25 -3.60 50.52
CA TRP A 310 -23.03 -3.51 51.76
C TRP A 310 -22.58 -4.53 52.82
N GLY A 311 -23.10 -4.38 54.04
CA GLY A 311 -22.84 -5.28 55.16
C GLY A 311 -21.80 -4.73 56.13
N ALA A 312 -21.10 -5.63 56.83
CA ALA A 312 -20.18 -5.28 57.90
C ALA A 312 -19.01 -4.42 57.40
N GLY A 313 -18.78 -3.27 58.04
CA GLY A 313 -17.66 -2.36 57.70
C GLY A 313 -17.90 -1.47 56.49
N VAL A 314 -19.12 -1.40 55.97
CA VAL A 314 -19.48 -0.59 54.80
C VAL A 314 -20.31 0.62 55.24
N LYS A 315 -20.02 1.80 54.68
CA LYS A 315 -20.78 3.03 54.99
C LYS A 315 -22.23 2.94 54.51
N HIS A 316 -23.11 3.67 55.18
CA HIS A 316 -24.50 3.87 54.75
C HIS A 316 -24.62 4.87 53.59
N PRO A 317 -25.73 4.85 52.82
CA PRO A 317 -25.99 5.80 51.73
C PRO A 317 -25.91 7.25 52.22
N LYS A 318 -25.28 8.13 51.42
CA LYS A 318 -25.17 9.56 51.72
C LYS A 318 -25.97 10.39 50.70
N PRO A 319 -26.85 11.30 51.14
CA PRO A 319 -27.53 12.22 50.24
C PRO A 319 -26.55 13.16 49.53
N VAL A 320 -26.83 13.51 48.28
CA VAL A 320 -26.01 14.47 47.53
C VAL A 320 -26.12 15.86 48.18
N SER A 321 -25.01 16.40 48.67
CA SER A 321 -24.92 17.81 49.08
C SER A 321 -24.64 18.72 47.88
N ASN A 322 -25.33 19.87 47.78
CA ASN A 322 -24.98 20.90 46.81
C ASN A 322 -23.52 21.32 47.01
N HIS A 323 -22.68 21.01 46.02
CA HIS A 323 -21.23 21.24 45.99
C HIS A 323 -20.39 20.30 46.85
N SER A 324 -20.04 19.15 46.27
CA SER A 324 -18.69 18.62 46.41
C SER A 324 -18.21 18.14 45.06
N ASP A 325 -17.59 19.06 44.31
CA ASP A 325 -16.59 18.75 43.28
C ASP A 325 -15.38 18.10 43.99
N CYS A 326 -15.55 16.89 44.53
CA CYS A 326 -14.40 16.05 44.88
C CYS A 326 -14.07 15.22 43.64
N SER A 327 -13.54 15.93 42.65
CA SER A 327 -12.93 15.38 41.44
C SER A 327 -11.72 14.53 41.85
N PHE A 328 -11.91 13.23 42.08
CA PHE A 328 -10.82 12.29 41.92
C PHE A 328 -10.54 12.24 40.42
N ARG A 329 -9.55 13.02 39.96
CA ARG A 329 -9.06 12.90 38.59
C ARG A 329 -8.37 11.56 38.48
N PHE A 330 -9.10 10.59 37.93
CA PHE A 330 -8.56 9.31 37.55
C PHE A 330 -7.37 9.49 36.60
N VAL A 331 -6.41 8.56 36.67
CA VAL A 331 -5.17 8.58 35.88
C VAL A 331 -5.44 8.32 34.39
N ASP A 332 -6.63 7.80 34.06
CA ASP A 332 -7.07 7.61 32.67
C ASP A 332 -7.96 8.78 32.24
N ASP A 333 -7.66 9.39 31.09
CA ASP A 333 -8.34 10.54 30.46
C ASP A 333 -9.83 10.30 30.08
N HIS A 334 -10.45 9.23 30.57
CA HIS A 334 -11.86 8.93 30.32
C HIS A 334 -12.76 9.70 31.29
N MET A 335 -13.93 10.16 30.81
CA MET A 335 -14.84 11.07 31.52
C MET A 335 -15.57 10.39 32.70
N HIS A 336 -14.84 10.06 33.76
CA HIS A 336 -15.37 9.48 35.00
C HIS A 336 -16.10 10.52 35.87
N ASP A 337 -16.05 11.81 35.51
CA ASP A 337 -16.74 12.91 36.20
C ASP A 337 -18.15 13.20 35.62
N ALA A 338 -18.75 12.25 34.89
CA ALA A 338 -20.07 12.44 34.31
C ALA A 338 -21.17 12.43 35.40
N PRO A 339 -22.14 13.37 35.36
CA PRO A 339 -23.22 13.38 36.33
C PRO A 339 -24.05 12.10 36.22
N THR A 340 -24.60 11.62 37.35
CA THR A 340 -25.49 10.46 37.38
C THR A 340 -26.64 10.63 36.36
N PRO A 341 -26.79 9.70 35.39
CA PRO A 341 -27.86 9.77 34.41
C PRO A 341 -29.24 9.84 35.08
N LYS A 342 -30.12 10.72 34.58
CA LYS A 342 -31.47 10.89 35.13
C LYS A 342 -32.30 9.61 35.06
N GLU A 343 -32.08 8.82 34.01
CA GLU A 343 -32.76 7.55 33.73
C GLU A 343 -32.50 6.48 34.79
N TRP A 344 -31.42 6.61 35.57
CA TRP A 344 -31.10 5.66 36.66
C TRP A 344 -31.94 5.90 37.91
N GLY A 345 -32.56 7.08 38.04
CA GLY A 345 -33.39 7.43 39.18
C GLY A 345 -32.65 7.48 40.53
N LEU A 346 -31.32 7.63 40.55
CA LEU A 346 -30.47 7.64 41.75
C LEU A 346 -29.82 9.01 42.05
N HIS A 347 -30.28 10.08 41.40
CA HIS A 347 -29.71 11.43 41.50
C HIS A 347 -29.73 12.06 42.92
N GLY A 348 -30.51 11.50 43.86
CA GLY A 348 -30.57 11.96 45.25
C GLY A 348 -29.52 11.34 46.18
N ILE A 349 -28.77 10.34 45.71
CA ILE A 349 -27.77 9.60 46.50
C ILE A 349 -26.40 9.76 45.85
N GLU A 350 -25.37 9.96 46.67
CA GLU A 350 -23.98 10.08 46.23
C GLU A 350 -23.50 8.80 45.52
N ARG A 351 -23.05 8.97 44.26
CA ARG A 351 -22.39 7.95 43.44
C ARG A 351 -20.90 7.97 43.72
N VAL A 352 -20.30 6.80 43.97
CA VAL A 352 -18.86 6.67 44.23
C VAL A 352 -18.25 5.69 43.23
N ASP A 353 -17.52 6.21 42.25
CA ASP A 353 -16.92 5.38 41.21
C ASP A 353 -15.52 4.89 41.61
N VAL A 354 -15.12 3.73 41.09
CA VAL A 354 -13.81 3.13 41.36
C VAL A 354 -13.20 2.57 40.08
N ASN A 355 -11.87 2.45 40.05
CA ASN A 355 -11.27 1.57 39.05
C ASN A 355 -11.47 0.12 39.50
N GLN A 356 -11.64 -0.79 38.56
CA GLN A 356 -11.88 -2.20 38.90
C GLN A 356 -10.78 -2.83 39.79
N ALA A 357 -9.53 -2.39 39.66
CA ALA A 357 -8.41 -2.81 40.50
C ALA A 357 -8.54 -2.37 41.97
N ASP A 358 -9.32 -1.33 42.27
CA ASP A 358 -9.56 -0.78 43.60
C ASP A 358 -10.49 -1.68 44.44
N ILE A 359 -11.19 -2.61 43.81
CA ILE A 359 -12.06 -3.58 44.50
C ILE A 359 -11.21 -4.57 45.32
N ALA A 360 -10.04 -5.00 44.83
CA ALA A 360 -9.16 -5.89 45.58
C ALA A 360 -8.70 -5.34 46.95
N PRO A 361 -8.14 -4.10 47.05
CA PRO A 361 -7.81 -3.52 48.35
C PRO A 361 -9.05 -3.25 49.23
N LEU A 362 -10.22 -2.96 48.65
CA LEU A 362 -11.49 -2.88 49.40
C LEU A 362 -11.82 -4.23 50.08
N MET A 363 -11.77 -5.34 49.33
CA MET A 363 -12.03 -6.69 49.85
C MET A 363 -11.04 -7.09 50.94
N SER A 364 -9.75 -6.89 50.70
CA SER A 364 -8.70 -7.16 51.69
C SER A 364 -8.93 -6.38 52.97
N THR A 365 -9.29 -5.09 52.86
CA THR A 365 -9.50 -4.23 54.03
C THR A 365 -10.72 -4.64 54.85
N LEU A 366 -11.84 -4.96 54.20
CA LEU A 366 -13.05 -5.44 54.88
C LEU A 366 -12.83 -6.75 55.65
N LEU A 367 -11.91 -7.60 55.19
CA LEU A 367 -11.52 -8.82 55.90
C LEU A 367 -10.31 -8.66 56.83
N GLY A 368 -9.65 -7.49 56.88
CA GLY A 368 -8.39 -7.32 57.61
C GLY A 368 -7.25 -8.20 57.10
N LEU A 369 -7.23 -8.48 55.79
CA LEU A 369 -6.19 -9.24 55.12
C LEU A 369 -5.11 -8.32 54.52
N PRO A 370 -3.86 -8.81 54.36
CA PRO A 370 -2.89 -8.16 53.48
C PRO A 370 -3.48 -7.96 52.08
N GLY A 371 -3.21 -6.81 51.46
CA GLY A 371 -3.51 -6.58 50.05
C GLY A 371 -2.72 -7.55 49.15
N PRO A 372 -3.25 -7.96 47.98
CA PRO A 372 -2.47 -8.75 47.03
C PRO A 372 -1.16 -8.05 46.68
N VAL A 373 -0.05 -8.79 46.63
CA VAL A 373 1.28 -8.16 46.60
C VAL A 373 1.60 -7.37 45.33
N ASN A 374 0.89 -7.67 44.24
CA ASN A 374 0.99 -6.97 42.96
C ASN A 374 -0.15 -5.98 42.72
N SER A 375 -1.02 -5.75 43.71
CA SER A 375 -2.13 -4.81 43.57
C SER A 375 -1.60 -3.40 43.35
N VAL A 376 -2.13 -2.72 42.32
CA VAL A 376 -1.93 -1.30 42.04
C VAL A 376 -3.18 -0.48 42.39
N GLY A 377 -4.22 -1.13 42.92
CA GLY A 377 -5.46 -0.50 43.31
C GLY A 377 -5.29 0.44 44.52
N SER A 378 -6.02 1.55 44.48
CA SER A 378 -6.14 2.49 45.59
C SER A 378 -7.32 2.12 46.47
N LEU A 379 -7.16 2.17 47.78
CA LEU A 379 -8.25 1.88 48.72
C LEU A 379 -9.40 2.91 48.61
N PRO A 380 -10.63 2.51 48.22
CA PRO A 380 -11.75 3.44 48.10
C PRO A 380 -12.42 3.71 49.45
N LEU A 381 -11.94 4.74 50.17
CA LEU A 381 -12.35 5.07 51.55
C LEU A 381 -13.83 5.45 51.70
N ASP A 382 -14.47 5.93 50.64
CA ASP A 382 -15.89 6.31 50.64
C ASP A 382 -16.84 5.12 50.82
N TYR A 383 -16.34 3.89 50.64
CA TYR A 383 -17.07 2.66 50.91
C TYR A 383 -16.90 2.14 52.34
N ILE A 384 -15.81 2.47 53.02
CA ILE A 384 -15.37 1.80 54.25
C ILE A 384 -15.80 2.61 55.49
N ASP A 385 -16.39 1.92 56.47
CA ASP A 385 -16.78 2.48 57.76
C ASP A 385 -15.87 1.96 58.88
N MET A 386 -14.89 2.79 59.27
CA MET A 386 -13.86 2.48 60.25
C MET A 386 -13.55 3.69 61.13
N SER A 387 -12.86 3.46 62.25
CA SER A 387 -12.32 4.55 63.04
C SER A 387 -11.24 5.31 62.25
N LYS A 388 -11.03 6.60 62.52
CA LYS A 388 -10.00 7.39 61.82
C LYS A 388 -8.59 6.79 61.94
N GLU A 389 -8.30 6.14 63.08
CA GLU A 389 -7.02 5.46 63.32
C GLU A 389 -6.88 4.25 62.39
N ASP A 390 -7.88 3.36 62.38
CA ASP A 390 -7.86 2.18 61.53
C ASP A 390 -7.90 2.54 60.02
N GLU A 391 -8.60 3.62 59.65
CA GLU A 391 -8.66 4.12 58.28
C GLU A 391 -7.27 4.50 57.76
N VAL A 392 -6.50 5.26 58.55
CA VAL A 392 -5.12 5.62 58.20
C VAL A 392 -4.23 4.40 58.14
N GLU A 393 -4.35 3.47 59.09
CA GLU A 393 -3.59 2.22 59.07
C GLU A 393 -3.88 1.39 57.81
N ALA A 394 -5.12 1.38 57.32
CA ALA A 394 -5.49 0.73 56.07
C ALA A 394 -4.86 1.40 54.84
N VAL A 395 -4.87 2.74 54.79
CA VAL A 395 -4.22 3.51 53.71
C VAL A 395 -2.71 3.29 53.71
N VAL A 396 -2.08 3.26 54.89
CA VAL A 396 -0.64 3.00 55.05
C VAL A 396 -0.29 1.58 54.61
N ALA A 397 -1.11 0.57 54.95
CA ALA A 397 -0.89 -0.80 54.51
C ALA A 397 -0.97 -0.92 52.97
N ASN A 398 -1.98 -0.31 52.34
CA ASN A 398 -2.11 -0.25 50.88
C ASN A 398 -0.90 0.47 50.24
N THR A 399 -0.48 1.60 50.80
CA THR A 399 0.68 2.39 50.34
C THR A 399 1.98 1.61 50.43
N LYS A 400 2.25 0.98 51.57
CA LYS A 400 3.45 0.14 51.79
C LYS A 400 3.48 -1.05 50.82
N GLN A 401 2.33 -1.64 50.51
CA GLN A 401 2.26 -2.76 49.56
C GLN A 401 2.68 -2.34 48.14
N ILE A 402 2.24 -1.16 47.68
CA ILE A 402 2.64 -0.60 46.38
C ILE A 402 4.11 -0.13 46.41
N LEU A 403 4.55 0.47 47.51
CA LEU A 403 5.95 0.88 47.69
C LEU A 403 6.91 -0.32 47.64
N ASN A 404 6.55 -1.46 48.24
CA ASN A 404 7.35 -2.68 48.19
C ASN A 404 7.56 -3.18 46.75
N GLN A 405 6.56 -3.01 45.87
CA GLN A 405 6.70 -3.30 44.43
C GLN A 405 7.75 -2.40 43.79
N PHE A 406 7.67 -1.09 44.06
CA PHE A 406 8.64 -0.13 43.57
C PHE A 406 10.07 -0.48 44.04
N LEU A 407 10.24 -0.72 45.35
CA LEU A 407 11.55 -1.02 45.93
C LEU A 407 12.14 -2.30 45.35
N ARG A 408 11.35 -3.37 45.26
CA ARG A 408 11.81 -4.65 44.70
C ARG A 408 12.24 -4.51 43.23
N LYS A 409 11.49 -3.73 42.46
CA LYS A 409 11.78 -3.47 41.04
C LYS A 409 13.04 -2.61 40.87
N SER A 410 13.20 -1.59 41.71
CA SER A 410 14.39 -0.73 41.79
C SER A 410 15.64 -1.57 42.07
N GLN A 411 15.62 -2.37 43.14
CA GLN A 411 16.73 -3.26 43.54
C GLN A 411 17.10 -4.26 42.44
N THR A 412 16.09 -4.88 41.81
CA THR A 412 16.31 -5.83 40.70
C THR A 412 16.98 -5.15 39.51
N LYS A 413 16.59 -3.90 39.20
CA LYS A 413 17.20 -3.15 38.10
C LYS A 413 18.60 -2.68 38.46
N GLU A 414 18.83 -2.22 39.69
CA GLU A 414 20.15 -1.84 40.19
C GLU A 414 21.14 -3.01 40.14
N ALA A 415 20.74 -4.20 40.61
CA ALA A 415 21.58 -5.39 40.61
C ALA A 415 21.98 -5.88 39.19
N ASN A 416 21.20 -5.52 38.18
CA ASN A 416 21.40 -5.97 36.80
C ASN A 416 21.88 -4.85 35.86
N SER A 417 22.04 -3.60 36.32
CA SER A 417 22.44 -2.48 35.44
C SER A 417 23.87 -2.03 35.71
N LEU A 418 24.67 -1.82 34.67
CA LEU A 418 26.03 -1.28 34.84
C LEU A 418 26.00 0.22 35.20
N TYR A 419 25.01 0.95 34.69
CA TYR A 419 24.75 2.35 35.02
C TYR A 419 23.30 2.53 35.48
N PHE A 420 23.10 2.42 36.79
CA PHE A 420 21.79 2.57 37.42
C PHE A 420 21.45 4.05 37.65
N LYS A 421 20.25 4.45 37.23
CA LYS A 421 19.68 5.78 37.45
C LYS A 421 18.44 5.65 38.34
N PRO A 422 18.51 6.01 39.64
CA PRO A 422 17.38 5.87 40.55
C PRO A 422 16.24 6.82 40.21
N PHE A 423 15.04 6.49 40.71
CA PHE A 423 13.89 7.38 40.65
C PHE A 423 13.95 8.37 41.81
N LYS A 424 14.64 9.50 41.57
CA LYS A 424 14.98 10.51 42.58
C LYS A 424 13.86 10.91 43.56
N PRO A 425 12.59 11.05 43.15
CA PRO A 425 11.54 11.47 44.09
C PRO A 425 11.34 10.52 45.28
N LEU A 426 11.76 9.26 45.18
CA LEU A 426 11.66 8.26 46.26
C LEU A 426 13.00 7.89 46.88
N ASP A 427 14.06 8.69 46.71
CA ASP A 427 15.36 8.40 47.33
C ASP A 427 15.27 8.43 48.87
N ASP A 428 14.47 9.34 49.44
CA ASP A 428 14.28 9.53 50.89
C ASP A 428 12.97 8.89 51.43
N TYR A 429 12.49 7.80 50.80
CA TYR A 429 11.23 7.16 51.18
C TYR A 429 11.16 6.71 52.64
N SER A 430 12.31 6.35 53.25
CA SER A 430 12.37 5.94 54.66
C SER A 430 11.99 7.09 55.59
N SER A 431 12.48 8.31 55.33
CA SER A 431 12.13 9.48 56.12
C SER A 431 10.65 9.83 55.99
N LEU A 432 10.05 9.63 54.81
CA LEU A 432 8.60 9.82 54.63
C LEU A 432 7.79 8.79 55.42
N LEU A 433 8.21 7.53 55.46
CA LEU A 433 7.57 6.51 56.28
C LEU A 433 7.71 6.81 57.78
N ASP A 434 8.89 7.22 58.23
CA ASP A 434 9.11 7.62 59.64
C ASP A 434 8.19 8.80 60.03
N GLN A 435 8.07 9.80 59.15
CA GLN A 435 7.15 10.92 59.35
C GLN A 435 5.69 10.49 59.43
N ILE A 436 5.26 9.52 58.61
CA ILE A 436 3.90 8.96 58.66
C ILE A 436 3.66 8.27 60.01
N GLU A 437 4.59 7.44 60.48
CA GLU A 437 4.47 6.76 61.78
C GLU A 437 4.46 7.74 62.97
N ASP A 438 5.27 8.81 62.89
CA ASP A 438 5.26 9.88 63.89
C ASP A 438 3.92 10.63 63.92
N LEU A 439 3.33 10.92 62.76
CA LEU A 439 2.01 11.57 62.67
C LEU A 439 0.89 10.68 63.24
N ILE A 440 0.93 9.37 62.95
CA ILE A 440 -0.02 8.40 63.52
C ILE A 440 0.12 8.35 65.05
N SER A 441 1.35 8.29 65.56
CA SER A 441 1.64 8.29 66.99
C SER A 441 1.14 9.57 67.69
N ASN A 442 1.22 10.70 66.99
CA ASN A 442 0.72 12.00 67.45
C ASN A 442 -0.79 12.21 67.22
N ARG A 443 -1.50 11.22 66.66
CA ARG A 443 -2.94 11.25 66.33
C ARG A 443 -3.35 12.29 65.28
N ASP A 444 -2.41 12.75 64.45
CA ASP A 444 -2.72 13.59 63.29
C ASP A 444 -3.02 12.72 62.06
N TYR A 445 -4.19 12.06 62.12
CA TYR A 445 -4.61 11.06 61.14
C TYR A 445 -4.83 11.65 59.74
N GLU A 446 -5.36 12.88 59.62
CA GLU A 446 -5.64 13.47 58.30
C GLU A 446 -4.35 13.79 57.52
N THR A 447 -3.34 14.34 58.21
CA THR A 447 -2.05 14.62 57.59
C THR A 447 -1.32 13.31 57.24
N ALA A 448 -1.35 12.32 58.12
CA ALA A 448 -0.78 11.00 57.87
C ALA A 448 -1.42 10.30 56.65
N ARG A 449 -2.76 10.38 56.53
CA ARG A 449 -3.51 9.85 55.38
C ARG A 449 -3.03 10.49 54.08
N LYS A 450 -3.04 11.82 54.02
CA LYS A 450 -2.66 12.57 52.81
C LYS A 450 -1.22 12.28 52.39
N LEU A 451 -0.29 12.25 53.34
CA LEU A 451 1.11 11.94 53.06
C LEU A 451 1.29 10.50 52.55
N SER A 452 0.48 9.56 53.05
CA SER A 452 0.46 8.17 52.56
C SER A 452 -0.08 8.07 51.13
N GLU A 453 -1.17 8.78 50.82
CA GLU A 453 -1.73 8.87 49.46
C GLU A 453 -0.71 9.48 48.48
N ASP A 454 -0.02 10.57 48.87
CA ASP A 454 1.02 11.20 48.07
C ASP A 454 2.21 10.24 47.81
N LEU A 455 2.61 9.46 48.83
CA LEU A 455 3.67 8.45 48.73
C LEU A 455 3.27 7.31 47.79
N ARG A 456 2.02 6.83 47.86
CA ARG A 456 1.48 5.81 46.96
C ARG A 456 1.52 6.29 45.51
N ASP A 457 1.06 7.50 45.25
CA ASP A 457 1.05 8.08 43.90
C ASP A 457 2.46 8.21 43.32
N LEU A 458 3.43 8.55 44.18
CA LEU A 458 4.84 8.60 43.81
C LEU A 458 5.41 7.21 43.52
N ALA A 459 5.03 6.19 44.30
CA ALA A 459 5.41 4.80 44.09
C ALA A 459 4.85 4.24 42.76
N LEU A 460 3.59 4.54 42.43
CA LEU A 460 2.99 4.19 41.13
C LEU A 460 3.74 4.84 39.96
N LYS A 461 4.10 6.13 40.08
CA LYS A 461 4.96 6.81 39.07
C LYS A 461 6.34 6.18 38.97
N GLY A 462 6.93 5.77 40.09
CA GLY A 462 8.21 5.07 40.15
C GLY A 462 8.16 3.67 39.50
N LEU A 463 7.06 2.93 39.69
CA LEU A 463 6.82 1.65 39.01
C LEU A 463 6.77 1.83 37.50
N HIS A 464 6.07 2.86 37.01
CA HIS A 464 6.00 3.19 35.59
C HIS A 464 7.37 3.58 35.01
N TYR A 465 8.18 4.33 35.76
CA TYR A 465 9.56 4.66 35.38
C TYR A 465 10.41 3.41 35.15
N PHE A 466 10.34 2.41 36.04
CA PHE A 466 11.10 1.17 35.88
C PHE A 466 10.53 0.22 34.83
N GLN A 467 9.22 0.28 34.53
CA GLN A 467 8.63 -0.43 33.39
C GLN A 467 9.20 0.11 32.07
N THR A 468 9.36 1.43 31.95
CA THR A 468 9.80 2.10 30.73
C THR A 468 11.31 2.39 30.68
N TYR A 469 12.09 1.86 31.64
CA TYR A 469 13.52 2.19 31.81
C TYR A 469 14.38 1.94 30.55
N ASP A 470 14.16 0.81 29.87
CA ASP A 470 14.92 0.40 28.69
C ASP A 470 14.32 0.91 27.36
N TRP A 471 13.18 1.62 27.44
CA TRP A 471 12.37 2.01 26.28
C TRP A 471 13.19 2.80 25.26
N LEU A 472 13.93 3.82 25.69
CA LEU A 472 14.70 4.68 24.80
C LEU A 472 15.83 3.92 24.07
N MET A 473 16.50 3.01 24.78
CA MET A 473 17.57 2.19 24.21
C MET A 473 17.01 1.27 23.11
N LEU A 474 15.96 0.51 23.43
CA LEU A 474 15.34 -0.42 22.49
C LEU A 474 14.76 0.30 21.28
N MET A 475 14.05 1.41 21.52
CA MET A 475 13.51 2.28 20.48
C MET A 475 14.62 2.71 19.51
N THR A 476 15.75 3.18 20.04
CA THR A 476 16.91 3.61 19.23
C THR A 476 17.49 2.45 18.41
N VAL A 477 17.66 1.26 18.99
CA VAL A 477 18.20 0.10 18.29
C VAL A 477 17.29 -0.32 17.14
N ILE A 478 15.98 -0.41 17.37
CA ILE A 478 15.01 -0.83 16.34
C ILE A 478 14.91 0.21 15.21
N ILE A 479 14.90 1.51 15.53
CA ILE A 479 14.89 2.59 14.52
C ILE A 479 16.15 2.51 13.66
N LEU A 480 17.33 2.40 14.27
CA LEU A 480 18.59 2.24 13.53
C LEU A 480 18.60 0.95 12.70
N GLY A 481 17.93 -0.10 13.18
CA GLY A 481 17.70 -1.34 12.47
C GLY A 481 16.91 -1.15 11.18
N TYR A 482 15.71 -0.58 11.26
CA TYR A 482 14.86 -0.30 10.09
C TYR A 482 15.52 0.68 9.12
N ILE A 483 16.15 1.75 9.61
CA ILE A 483 16.90 2.69 8.76
C ILE A 483 18.06 1.99 8.05
N GLY A 484 18.79 1.13 8.78
CA GLY A 484 19.87 0.32 8.21
C GLY A 484 19.35 -0.62 7.11
N TRP A 485 18.26 -1.33 7.37
CA TRP A 485 17.63 -2.22 6.40
C TRP A 485 17.19 -1.49 5.12
N MET A 486 16.46 -0.39 5.26
CA MET A 486 16.01 0.45 4.14
C MET A 486 17.19 0.98 3.32
N THR A 487 18.24 1.45 3.99
CA THR A 487 19.47 1.92 3.34
C THR A 487 20.15 0.79 2.57
N TYR A 488 20.21 -0.41 3.15
CA TYR A 488 20.84 -1.57 2.54
C TYR A 488 20.08 -2.04 1.28
N ILE A 489 18.73 -2.09 1.32
CA ILE A 489 17.90 -2.34 0.14
C ILE A 489 18.15 -1.28 -0.93
N LEU A 490 18.12 0.00 -0.57
CA LEU A 490 18.29 1.10 -1.51
C LEU A 490 19.65 1.01 -2.22
N LEU A 491 20.73 0.75 -1.46
CA LEU A 491 22.05 0.52 -2.03
C LEU A 491 22.06 -0.67 -2.99
N HIS A 492 21.42 -1.79 -2.63
CA HIS A 492 21.32 -2.95 -3.52
C HIS A 492 20.58 -2.63 -4.83
N VAL A 493 19.45 -1.90 -4.76
CA VAL A 493 18.67 -1.51 -5.94
C VAL A 493 19.48 -0.60 -6.85
N LEU A 494 20.16 0.40 -6.28
CA LEU A 494 21.04 1.31 -7.00
C LEU A 494 22.19 0.54 -7.66
N GLN A 495 22.85 -0.37 -6.95
CA GLN A 495 23.95 -1.19 -7.46
C GLN A 495 23.54 -2.15 -8.59
N SER A 496 22.34 -2.75 -8.49
CA SER A 496 21.98 -3.92 -9.32
C SER A 496 21.09 -3.57 -10.51
N TYR A 497 20.22 -2.56 -10.37
CA TYR A 497 19.16 -2.28 -11.33
C TYR A 497 19.17 -0.87 -11.92
N THR A 498 20.16 -0.03 -11.58
CA THR A 498 20.36 1.30 -12.18
C THR A 498 21.63 1.35 -13.03
N PRO A 499 21.80 2.38 -13.90
CA PRO A 499 22.98 2.52 -14.75
C PRO A 499 24.31 2.57 -13.98
N LEU A 500 24.29 2.88 -12.68
CA LEU A 500 25.46 2.85 -11.79
C LEU A 500 26.10 1.45 -11.66
N ALA A 501 25.38 0.39 -12.02
CA ALA A 501 25.88 -0.98 -12.04
C ALA A 501 27.15 -1.18 -12.90
N GLY A 502 27.36 -0.33 -13.92
CA GLY A 502 28.53 -0.40 -14.80
C GLY A 502 29.87 -0.12 -14.10
N TYR A 503 29.86 0.58 -12.95
CA TYR A 503 31.07 0.96 -12.21
C TYR A 503 31.71 -0.22 -11.47
N MET A 504 30.92 -1.20 -11.00
CA MET A 504 31.43 -2.34 -10.23
C MET A 504 32.22 -3.34 -11.10
N PHE A 505 31.74 -3.61 -12.32
CA PHE A 505 32.30 -4.68 -13.14
C PHE A 505 33.62 -4.31 -13.84
N ARG A 506 33.91 -3.01 -14.02
CA ARG A 506 35.18 -2.55 -14.60
C ARG A 506 36.35 -2.64 -13.61
N LYS A 507 36.09 -2.85 -12.31
CA LYS A 507 37.11 -2.75 -11.25
C LYS A 507 37.39 -4.03 -10.46
N GLU A 508 36.65 -5.11 -10.72
CA GLU A 508 36.95 -6.46 -10.21
C GLU A 508 38.25 -7.07 -10.80
N GLN A 509 38.95 -6.35 -11.70
CA GLN A 509 40.25 -6.72 -12.26
C GLN A 509 41.46 -6.12 -11.51
N THR A 510 41.28 -5.50 -10.33
CA THR A 510 42.41 -4.99 -9.53
C THR A 510 42.39 -5.55 -8.10
N ASP A 511 43.43 -6.34 -7.79
CA ASP A 511 43.61 -7.30 -6.68
C ASP A 511 43.77 -6.69 -5.25
N HIS A 512 43.06 -5.61 -4.95
CA HIS A 512 43.08 -4.93 -3.63
C HIS A 512 41.66 -4.73 -3.04
N GLN A 513 40.74 -5.61 -3.40
CA GLN A 513 39.31 -5.49 -3.07
C GLN A 513 38.93 -6.24 -1.78
N THR A 514 39.70 -7.24 -1.35
CA THR A 514 39.37 -8.11 -0.20
C THR A 514 39.82 -7.56 1.16
N ASP A 515 40.90 -6.79 1.23
CA ASP A 515 41.52 -6.41 2.51
C ASP A 515 40.71 -5.37 3.31
N ASN A 516 40.19 -4.33 2.66
CA ASN A 516 39.42 -3.28 3.37
C ASN A 516 38.02 -3.74 3.82
N THR A 517 37.34 -4.58 3.02
CA THR A 517 36.03 -5.13 3.39
C THR A 517 36.17 -6.06 4.60
N ARG A 518 37.23 -6.88 4.65
CA ARG A 518 37.55 -7.72 5.81
C ARG A 518 37.84 -6.91 7.07
N LYS A 519 38.53 -5.77 6.97
CA LYS A 519 38.78 -4.86 8.10
C LYS A 519 37.49 -4.29 8.70
N VAL A 520 36.56 -3.83 7.86
CA VAL A 520 35.25 -3.31 8.31
C VAL A 520 34.43 -4.42 8.97
N GLN A 521 34.41 -5.63 8.38
CA GLN A 521 33.73 -6.78 8.96
C GLN A 521 34.33 -7.19 10.31
N LEU A 522 35.66 -7.21 10.44
CA LEU A 522 36.34 -7.50 11.69
C LEU A 522 36.00 -6.46 12.77
N CYS A 523 36.03 -5.16 12.41
CA CYS A 523 35.62 -4.08 13.32
C CYS A 523 34.17 -4.22 13.77
N GLY A 524 33.26 -4.55 12.85
CA GLY A 524 31.85 -4.81 13.15
C GLY A 524 31.66 -6.00 14.08
N CYS A 525 32.39 -7.11 13.86
CA CYS A 525 32.36 -8.28 14.76
C CYS A 525 32.91 -7.96 16.16
N LEU A 526 33.99 -7.17 16.26
CA LEU A 526 34.53 -6.73 17.55
C LEU A 526 33.54 -5.83 18.30
N PHE A 527 32.91 -4.89 17.60
CA PHE A 527 31.89 -4.02 18.17
C PHE A 527 30.66 -4.81 18.64
N LEU A 528 30.21 -5.78 17.84
CA LEU A 528 29.13 -6.68 18.21
C LEU A 528 29.50 -7.53 19.45
N GLY A 529 30.73 -8.04 19.50
CA GLY A 529 31.24 -8.78 20.65
C GLY A 529 31.23 -7.94 21.92
N LEU A 530 31.69 -6.69 21.84
CA LEU A 530 31.67 -5.73 22.95
C LEU A 530 30.23 -5.48 23.45
N LEU A 531 29.30 -5.13 22.56
CA LEU A 531 27.90 -4.91 22.94
C LEU A 531 27.23 -6.16 23.51
N SER A 532 27.54 -7.33 22.96
CA SER A 532 27.00 -8.60 23.48
C SER A 532 27.53 -8.90 24.89
N ILE A 533 28.79 -8.58 25.18
CA ILE A 533 29.36 -8.70 26.53
C ILE A 533 28.66 -7.72 27.48
N VAL A 534 28.45 -6.46 27.08
CA VAL A 534 27.72 -5.47 27.89
C VAL A 534 26.31 -5.97 28.22
N LEU A 535 25.55 -6.39 27.22
CA LEU A 535 24.19 -6.92 27.43
C LEU A 535 24.18 -8.19 28.29
N PHE A 536 25.19 -9.05 28.16
CA PHE A 536 25.33 -10.25 28.99
C PHE A 536 25.64 -9.90 30.45
N MET A 537 26.53 -8.92 30.68
CA MET A 537 26.82 -8.40 32.02
C MET A 537 25.58 -7.76 32.65
N GLU A 538 24.74 -7.10 31.85
CA GLU A 538 23.46 -6.53 32.30
C GLU A 538 22.31 -7.55 32.43
N ARG A 539 22.60 -8.85 32.20
CA ARG A 539 21.59 -9.94 32.20
C ARG A 539 20.36 -9.61 31.34
N SER A 540 20.59 -8.94 30.21
CA SER A 540 19.52 -8.54 29.29
C SER A 540 18.81 -9.76 28.68
N PRO A 541 17.52 -9.65 28.34
CA PRO A 541 16.80 -10.72 27.66
C PRO A 541 17.44 -11.13 26.32
N PRO A 542 17.33 -12.41 25.89
CA PRO A 542 17.90 -12.88 24.62
C PRO A 542 17.49 -12.06 23.39
N LEU A 543 16.27 -11.52 23.39
CA LEU A 543 15.77 -10.68 22.30
C LEU A 543 16.56 -9.37 22.14
N TYR A 544 17.07 -8.78 23.23
CA TYR A 544 17.87 -7.54 23.18
C TYR A 544 19.19 -7.79 22.44
N HIS A 545 19.78 -8.97 22.63
CA HIS A 545 20.94 -9.42 21.86
C HIS A 545 20.60 -9.58 20.38
N ALA A 546 19.44 -10.17 20.05
CA ALA A 546 19.02 -10.34 18.66
C ALA A 546 18.81 -8.99 17.95
N TYR A 547 18.13 -8.03 18.61
CA TYR A 547 17.89 -6.69 18.07
C TYR A 547 19.18 -5.93 17.79
N THR A 548 20.08 -5.92 18.77
CA THR A 548 21.38 -5.25 18.68
C THR A 548 22.27 -5.91 17.63
N SER A 549 22.31 -7.25 17.60
CA SER A 549 23.10 -8.01 16.62
C SER A 549 22.66 -7.75 15.19
N MET A 550 21.34 -7.79 14.93
CA MET A 550 20.79 -7.51 13.61
C MET A 550 21.13 -6.08 13.16
N THR A 551 20.98 -5.10 14.04
CA THR A 551 21.27 -3.70 13.75
C THR A 551 22.76 -3.50 13.40
N VAL A 552 23.67 -3.98 14.25
CA VAL A 552 25.12 -3.90 14.00
C VAL A 552 25.51 -4.63 12.73
N PHE A 553 24.92 -5.80 12.47
CA PHE A 553 25.16 -6.57 11.26
C PHE A 553 24.81 -5.76 10.00
N LEU A 554 23.63 -5.14 9.94
CA LEU A 554 23.20 -4.34 8.79
C LEU A 554 24.13 -3.14 8.55
N TRP A 555 24.45 -2.38 9.59
CA TRP A 555 25.35 -1.23 9.47
C TRP A 555 26.76 -1.65 9.05
N THR A 556 27.25 -2.79 9.53
CA THR A 556 28.51 -3.37 9.08
C THR A 556 28.47 -3.70 7.58
N GLN A 557 27.35 -4.27 7.07
CA GLN A 557 27.19 -4.51 5.64
C GLN A 557 27.16 -3.22 4.82
N ILE A 558 26.49 -2.17 5.30
CA ILE A 558 26.44 -0.85 4.63
C ILE A 558 27.84 -0.23 4.55
N PHE A 559 28.58 -0.20 5.66
CA PHE A 559 29.93 0.36 5.68
C PHE A 559 30.92 -0.49 4.86
N SER A 560 30.67 -1.78 4.70
CA SER A 560 31.48 -2.64 3.83
C SER A 560 31.43 -2.20 2.36
N GLU A 561 30.37 -1.50 1.96
CA GLU A 561 30.12 -0.96 0.62
C GLU A 561 30.63 0.51 0.46
N TYR A 562 31.52 0.99 1.36
CA TYR A 562 31.98 2.40 1.39
C TYR A 562 32.48 2.94 0.05
N ARG A 563 33.11 2.09 -0.79
CA ARG A 563 33.62 2.51 -2.10
C ARG A 563 32.49 2.87 -3.06
N PHE A 564 31.40 2.11 -3.03
CA PHE A 564 30.21 2.40 -3.82
C PHE A 564 29.53 3.68 -3.31
N ILE A 565 29.42 3.84 -1.99
CA ILE A 565 28.88 5.07 -1.37
C ILE A 565 29.72 6.29 -1.79
N LYS A 566 31.05 6.19 -1.74
CA LYS A 566 31.96 7.25 -2.19
C LYS A 566 31.83 7.55 -3.68
N ALA A 567 31.66 6.52 -4.52
CA ALA A 567 31.44 6.68 -5.95
C ALA A 567 30.09 7.33 -6.26
N LEU A 568 29.03 6.90 -5.57
CA LEU A 568 27.69 7.50 -5.63
C LEU A 568 27.74 8.97 -5.22
N TRP A 569 28.42 9.30 -4.13
CA TRP A 569 28.58 10.68 -3.67
C TRP A 569 29.29 11.55 -4.72
N LYS A 570 30.35 11.04 -5.34
CA LYS A 570 31.09 11.75 -6.40
C LYS A 570 30.23 11.96 -7.65
N GLU A 571 29.46 10.96 -8.06
CA GLU A 571 28.56 11.03 -9.21
C GLU A 571 27.40 11.99 -8.96
N LEU A 572 26.85 12.01 -7.74
CA LEU A 572 25.80 12.95 -7.35
C LEU A 572 26.35 14.38 -7.36
N TYR A 573 27.49 14.64 -6.69
CA TYR A 573 28.09 15.98 -6.61
C TYR A 573 28.45 16.57 -7.99
N GLY A 574 28.77 15.72 -8.97
CA GLY A 574 29.06 16.14 -10.35
C GLY A 574 27.84 16.48 -11.21
N ARG A 575 26.60 16.28 -10.73
CA ARG A 575 25.38 16.53 -11.50
C ARG A 575 24.78 17.91 -11.20
N ARG A 576 24.05 18.46 -12.18
CA ARG A 576 23.35 19.76 -12.04
C ARG A 576 22.35 19.74 -10.89
N ILE A 577 22.17 20.88 -10.22
CA ILE A 577 21.19 21.10 -9.13
C ILE A 577 19.79 20.59 -9.50
N ASN A 578 19.35 20.77 -10.75
CA ASN A 578 18.03 20.28 -11.22
C ASN A 578 17.84 18.77 -11.05
N TYR A 579 18.90 17.97 -11.05
CA TYR A 579 18.82 16.53 -10.80
C TYR A 579 18.55 16.23 -9.31
N PHE A 580 19.21 16.95 -8.40
CA PHE A 580 18.95 16.87 -6.96
C PHE A 580 17.55 17.30 -6.60
N VAL A 581 17.09 18.44 -7.15
CA VAL A 581 15.72 18.92 -6.95
C VAL A 581 14.69 17.87 -7.40
N LYS A 582 14.94 17.17 -8.51
CA LYS A 582 14.06 16.09 -8.98
C LYS A 582 14.06 14.88 -8.03
N ILE A 583 15.21 14.45 -7.51
CA ILE A 583 15.28 13.35 -6.55
C ILE A 583 14.56 13.72 -5.26
N LEU A 584 14.84 14.91 -4.72
CA LEU A 584 14.21 15.40 -3.49
C LEU A 584 12.70 15.55 -3.65
N ALA A 585 12.24 16.14 -4.75
CA ALA A 585 10.81 16.26 -5.04
C ALA A 585 10.13 14.88 -5.18
N THR A 586 10.78 13.92 -5.85
CA THR A 586 10.24 12.56 -5.97
C THR A 586 10.17 11.88 -4.60
N GLY A 587 11.23 12.00 -3.78
CA GLY A 587 11.28 11.42 -2.44
C GLY A 587 10.24 12.04 -1.50
N ALA A 588 10.13 13.36 -1.47
CA ALA A 588 9.13 14.08 -0.68
C ALA A 588 7.70 13.70 -1.09
N PHE A 589 7.44 13.58 -2.39
CA PHE A 589 6.15 13.13 -2.90
C PHE A 589 5.85 11.67 -2.54
N SER A 590 6.85 10.79 -2.60
CA SER A 590 6.73 9.41 -2.11
C SER A 590 6.36 9.36 -0.64
N VAL A 591 7.11 10.06 0.23
CA VAL A 591 6.82 10.11 1.67
C VAL A 591 5.42 10.67 1.91
N PHE A 592 5.03 11.76 1.25
CA PHE A 592 3.67 12.30 1.36
C PHE A 592 2.58 11.26 1.05
N ILE A 593 2.74 10.46 -0.01
CA ILE A 593 1.79 9.38 -0.33
C ILE A 593 1.80 8.31 0.76
N LEU A 594 2.97 7.94 1.28
CA LEU A 594 3.07 6.92 2.34
C LEU A 594 2.44 7.39 3.65
N GLU A 595 2.67 8.64 4.06
CA GLU A 595 2.03 9.25 5.23
C GLU A 595 0.51 9.31 5.06
N PHE A 596 0.06 9.68 3.86
CA PHE A 596 -1.36 9.63 3.52
C PHE A 596 -1.94 8.22 3.64
N LEU A 597 -1.20 7.20 3.18
CA LEU A 597 -1.59 5.80 3.33
C LEU A 597 -1.60 5.37 4.80
N VAL A 598 -0.66 5.79 5.65
CA VAL A 598 -0.70 5.48 7.09
C VAL A 598 -1.97 6.05 7.72
N ASN A 599 -2.26 7.33 7.50
CA ASN A 599 -3.46 7.97 8.04
C ASN A 599 -4.76 7.29 7.55
N SER A 600 -4.76 6.75 6.34
CA SER A 600 -5.93 6.06 5.79
C SER A 600 -6.32 4.75 6.52
N PHE A 601 -5.43 4.18 7.35
CA PHE A 601 -5.77 3.06 8.24
C PHE A 601 -6.67 3.51 9.39
N THR A 602 -6.57 4.76 9.81
CA THR A 602 -7.45 5.35 10.83
C THR A 602 -8.71 5.94 10.18
N GLU A 603 -8.57 6.66 9.06
CA GLU A 603 -9.68 7.32 8.37
C GLU A 603 -9.83 6.84 6.92
N ARG A 604 -10.73 5.87 6.70
CA ARG A 604 -10.99 5.30 5.36
C ARG A 604 -11.45 6.34 4.32
N LYS A 605 -12.12 7.40 4.77
CA LYS A 605 -12.62 8.52 3.94
C LYS A 605 -11.51 9.22 3.15
N LEU A 606 -10.25 9.12 3.62
CA LEU A 606 -9.11 9.64 2.89
C LEU A 606 -8.96 9.00 1.51
N TYR A 607 -9.18 7.68 1.38
CA TYR A 607 -9.12 7.03 0.06
C TYR A 607 -10.14 7.60 -0.94
N THR A 608 -11.29 8.08 -0.47
CA THR A 608 -12.27 8.74 -1.33
C THR A 608 -11.63 9.95 -2.01
N TRP A 609 -11.05 10.85 -1.22
CA TRP A 609 -10.36 12.03 -1.72
C TRP A 609 -9.17 11.68 -2.61
N CYS A 610 -8.42 10.63 -2.25
CA CYS A 610 -7.31 10.14 -3.07
C CYS A 610 -7.75 9.74 -4.48
N PHE A 611 -8.83 8.96 -4.61
CA PHE A 611 -9.33 8.53 -5.92
C PHE A 611 -10.05 9.64 -6.69
N LEU A 612 -10.74 10.56 -6.01
CA LEU A 612 -11.35 11.73 -6.66
C LEU A 612 -10.27 12.63 -7.29
N VAL A 613 -9.23 12.97 -6.52
CA VAL A 613 -8.10 13.79 -6.98
C VAL A 613 -7.30 13.05 -8.04
N SER A 614 -6.98 11.77 -7.83
CA SER A 614 -6.24 10.96 -8.82
C SER A 614 -6.99 10.81 -10.14
N GLY A 615 -8.33 10.72 -10.11
CA GLY A 615 -9.18 10.71 -11.30
C GLY A 615 -9.06 12.01 -12.11
N VAL A 616 -9.18 13.16 -11.44
CA VAL A 616 -9.04 14.49 -12.09
C VAL A 616 -7.62 14.71 -12.61
N VAL A 617 -6.60 14.40 -11.81
CA VAL A 617 -5.19 14.55 -12.22
C VAL A 617 -4.86 13.66 -13.41
N SER A 618 -5.29 12.39 -13.38
CA SER A 618 -5.09 11.46 -14.50
C SER A 618 -5.81 11.93 -15.76
N PHE A 619 -7.04 12.42 -15.62
CA PHE A 619 -7.81 12.99 -16.71
C PHE A 619 -7.08 14.17 -17.37
N LEU A 620 -6.71 15.20 -16.59
CA LEU A 620 -6.00 16.38 -17.11
C LEU A 620 -4.65 16.03 -17.72
N TYR A 621 -3.94 15.08 -17.13
CA TYR A 621 -2.64 14.63 -17.63
C TYR A 621 -2.77 13.85 -18.96
N LEU A 622 -3.76 12.96 -19.07
CA LEU A 622 -4.00 12.20 -20.29
C LEU A 622 -4.55 13.06 -21.43
N LEU A 623 -5.35 14.10 -21.14
CA LEU A 623 -5.82 15.05 -22.16
C LEU A 623 -4.69 15.84 -22.81
N LYS A 624 -3.59 16.09 -22.08
CA LYS A 624 -2.38 16.69 -22.67
C LYS A 624 -1.61 15.73 -23.57
N LEU A 625 -1.84 14.41 -23.43
CA LEU A 625 -1.07 13.38 -24.12
C LEU A 625 -1.84 12.73 -25.28
N ILE A 626 -3.17 12.68 -25.22
CA ILE A 626 -4.04 12.01 -26.19
C ILE A 626 -5.27 12.90 -26.51
N PRO A 627 -5.78 12.90 -27.76
CA PRO A 627 -7.07 13.53 -28.09
C PRO A 627 -8.25 12.98 -27.28
N TRP A 628 -9.21 13.86 -26.95
CA TRP A 628 -10.46 13.52 -26.22
C TRP A 628 -11.22 12.33 -26.82
N ARG A 629 -11.21 12.20 -28.16
CA ARG A 629 -11.89 11.13 -28.91
C ARG A 629 -11.42 9.71 -28.56
N SER A 630 -10.34 9.54 -27.80
CA SER A 630 -9.85 8.23 -27.35
C SER A 630 -10.69 7.60 -26.22
N GLY A 631 -11.47 8.38 -25.46
CA GLY A 631 -12.31 7.87 -24.36
C GLY A 631 -11.55 7.38 -23.10
N ILE A 632 -10.24 7.14 -23.19
CA ILE A 632 -9.39 6.66 -22.09
C ILE A 632 -9.36 7.63 -20.89
N PRO A 633 -9.25 8.97 -21.06
CA PRO A 633 -9.26 9.90 -19.92
C PRO A 633 -10.56 9.84 -19.12
N ILE A 634 -11.70 9.79 -19.82
CA ILE A 634 -13.04 9.70 -19.21
C ILE A 634 -13.18 8.39 -18.44
N PHE A 635 -12.79 7.27 -19.06
CA PHE A 635 -12.83 5.95 -18.44
C PHE A 635 -11.99 5.91 -17.16
N ALA A 636 -10.78 6.46 -17.17
CA ALA A 636 -9.92 6.51 -16.00
C ALA A 636 -10.53 7.32 -14.85
N CYS A 637 -11.10 8.50 -15.15
CA CYS A 637 -11.78 9.32 -14.16
C CYS A 637 -13.00 8.59 -13.56
N ALA A 638 -13.85 8.02 -14.42
CA ALA A 638 -15.06 7.32 -14.00
C ALA A 638 -14.75 6.08 -13.15
N ALA A 639 -13.72 5.29 -13.51
CA ALA A 639 -13.30 4.13 -12.75
C ALA A 639 -12.81 4.52 -11.34
N CYS A 640 -11.98 5.56 -11.22
CA CYS A 640 -11.52 6.04 -9.92
C CYS A 640 -12.67 6.57 -9.06
N TRP A 641 -13.60 7.34 -9.63
CA TRP A 641 -14.75 7.87 -8.91
C TRP A 641 -15.70 6.75 -8.45
N PHE A 642 -15.91 5.73 -9.28
CA PHE A 642 -16.70 4.57 -8.88
C PHE A 642 -16.07 3.82 -7.70
N LEU A 643 -14.75 3.61 -7.71
CA LEU A 643 -14.04 2.99 -6.60
C LEU A 643 -14.09 3.83 -5.32
N SER A 644 -14.13 5.16 -5.44
CA SER A 644 -14.14 6.08 -4.30
C SER A 644 -15.36 5.88 -3.38
N VAL A 645 -16.52 5.47 -3.92
CA VAL A 645 -17.76 5.26 -3.16
C VAL A 645 -17.58 4.19 -2.08
N PHE A 646 -16.85 3.11 -2.38
CA PHE A 646 -16.68 1.97 -1.47
C PHE A 646 -15.88 2.32 -0.22
N THR A 647 -15.09 3.38 -0.27
CA THR A 647 -14.28 3.84 0.87
C THR A 647 -15.09 4.65 1.88
N LEU A 648 -16.31 5.07 1.51
CA LEU A 648 -17.31 5.69 2.39
C LEU A 648 -18.30 4.67 2.99
N MET A 649 -18.32 3.44 2.47
CA MET A 649 -19.22 2.40 2.96
C MET A 649 -18.77 1.95 4.36
N PRO A 650 -19.72 1.59 5.26
CA PRO A 650 -19.39 1.17 6.62
C PRO A 650 -18.47 -0.04 6.61
N ALA A 651 -17.51 -0.09 7.53
CA ALA A 651 -16.56 -1.21 7.64
C ALA A 651 -17.25 -2.58 7.86
N GLU A 652 -18.43 -2.53 8.47
CA GLU A 652 -19.32 -3.65 8.70
C GLU A 652 -20.34 -3.71 7.57
N ILE A 653 -20.34 -4.84 6.87
CA ILE A 653 -21.09 -4.99 5.63
C ILE A 653 -22.49 -5.47 5.98
N PRO A 654 -23.54 -4.70 5.63
CA PRO A 654 -24.91 -5.17 5.83
C PRO A 654 -25.22 -6.31 4.85
N ASP A 655 -25.89 -7.34 5.36
CA ASP A 655 -26.41 -8.47 4.58
C ASP A 655 -27.33 -7.97 3.45
N ASN A 656 -26.92 -8.20 2.19
CA ASN A 656 -27.71 -7.83 1.02
C ASN A 656 -27.44 -8.75 -0.18
N ASN A 657 -28.13 -9.89 -0.18
CA ASN A 657 -28.02 -10.89 -1.26
C ASN A 657 -28.36 -10.34 -2.65
N ARG A 658 -29.24 -9.33 -2.76
CA ARG A 658 -29.60 -8.74 -4.06
C ARG A 658 -28.40 -8.02 -4.69
N LEU A 659 -27.59 -7.31 -3.89
CA LEU A 659 -26.37 -6.67 -4.37
C LEU A 659 -25.35 -7.70 -4.88
N VAL A 660 -25.23 -8.85 -4.20
CA VAL A 660 -24.34 -9.93 -4.65
C VAL A 660 -24.77 -10.48 -6.02
N ILE A 661 -26.07 -10.67 -6.26
CA ILE A 661 -26.58 -11.11 -7.58
C ILE A 661 -26.29 -10.08 -8.68
N TRP A 662 -26.61 -8.81 -8.43
CA TRP A 662 -26.35 -7.73 -9.39
C TRP A 662 -24.86 -7.58 -9.69
N SER A 663 -23.99 -7.82 -8.70
CA SER A 663 -22.54 -7.81 -8.90
C SER A 663 -22.08 -8.93 -9.84
N GLY A 664 -22.69 -10.11 -9.80
CA GLY A 664 -22.40 -11.20 -10.74
C GLY A 664 -22.71 -10.82 -12.19
N VAL A 665 -23.84 -10.14 -12.42
CA VAL A 665 -24.20 -9.58 -13.74
C VAL A 665 -23.16 -8.55 -14.18
N MET A 666 -22.75 -7.65 -13.27
CA MET A 666 -21.74 -6.63 -13.55
C MET A 666 -20.38 -7.27 -13.93
N ILE A 667 -19.93 -8.29 -13.20
CA ILE A 667 -18.68 -9.02 -13.47
C ILE A 667 -18.70 -9.64 -14.88
N ILE A 668 -19.82 -10.27 -15.27
CA ILE A 668 -19.99 -10.84 -16.61
C ILE A 668 -19.94 -9.73 -17.67
N MET A 669 -20.62 -8.59 -17.44
CA MET A 669 -20.61 -7.46 -18.37
C MET A 669 -19.21 -6.87 -18.57
N ILE A 670 -18.42 -6.73 -17.50
CA ILE A 670 -17.02 -6.30 -17.57
C ILE A 670 -16.20 -7.30 -18.41
N GLY A 671 -16.39 -8.61 -18.18
CA GLY A 671 -15.73 -9.66 -18.96
C GLY A 671 -16.09 -9.63 -20.44
N VAL A 672 -17.37 -9.44 -20.76
CA VAL A 672 -17.86 -9.31 -22.15
C VAL A 672 -17.27 -8.08 -22.82
N ALA A 673 -17.27 -6.93 -22.15
CA ALA A 673 -16.67 -5.70 -22.68
C ALA A 673 -15.17 -5.87 -22.95
N ALA A 674 -14.42 -6.48 -22.03
CA ALA A 674 -12.99 -6.76 -22.22
C ALA A 674 -12.74 -7.71 -23.40
N ARG A 675 -13.56 -8.76 -23.57
CA ARG A 675 -13.48 -9.68 -24.72
C ARG A 675 -13.81 -8.98 -26.03
N LEU A 676 -14.81 -8.09 -26.06
CA LEU A 676 -15.17 -7.31 -27.24
C LEU A 676 -14.06 -6.33 -27.63
N LEU A 677 -13.38 -5.72 -26.65
CA LEU A 677 -12.22 -4.87 -26.88
C LEU A 677 -11.03 -5.65 -27.41
N ASP A 678 -10.80 -6.88 -26.92
CA ASP A 678 -9.74 -7.76 -27.42
C ASP A 678 -9.99 -8.16 -28.89
N LEU A 679 -11.25 -8.33 -29.29
CA LEU A 679 -11.66 -8.67 -30.66
C LEU A 679 -11.64 -7.47 -31.63
N ARG A 680 -11.85 -6.24 -31.14
CA ARG A 680 -11.88 -5.02 -31.97
C ARG A 680 -10.49 -4.38 -32.05
N THR A 681 -9.85 -4.45 -33.21
CA THR A 681 -8.46 -3.99 -33.45
C THR A 681 -8.31 -2.51 -33.83
N GLU A 682 -9.38 -1.69 -33.78
CA GLU A 682 -9.42 -0.38 -34.44
C GLU A 682 -8.92 0.83 -33.60
N GLY A 683 -8.11 0.61 -32.56
CA GLY A 683 -7.62 1.68 -31.68
C GLY A 683 -6.08 1.84 -31.67
N ARG A 684 -5.57 3.02 -32.08
CA ARG A 684 -4.11 3.35 -32.07
C ARG A 684 -3.43 3.12 -30.71
N TYR A 685 -4.17 3.28 -29.60
CA TYR A 685 -3.67 3.13 -28.22
C TYR A 685 -3.90 1.73 -27.63
N TRP A 686 -4.68 0.88 -28.29
CA TRP A 686 -5.04 -0.48 -27.85
C TRP A 686 -4.18 -1.56 -28.52
N LEU A 687 -3.54 -1.22 -29.64
CA LEU A 687 -2.75 -2.13 -30.48
C LEU A 687 -1.62 -2.88 -29.74
N SER A 688 -1.01 -2.26 -28.72
CA SER A 688 0.06 -2.90 -27.93
C SER A 688 -0.45 -3.89 -26.88
N ILE A 689 -1.75 -3.84 -26.55
CA ILE A 689 -2.39 -4.67 -25.52
C ILE A 689 -3.09 -5.88 -26.17
N CYS A 690 -3.67 -5.69 -27.36
CA CYS A 690 -4.48 -6.69 -28.09
C CYS A 690 -3.68 -7.49 -29.14
N ASN A 691 -2.34 -7.46 -29.13
CA ASN A 691 -1.56 -7.98 -30.25
C ASN A 691 -1.55 -9.52 -30.29
N HIS A 692 -2.16 -10.09 -31.33
CA HIS A 692 -2.27 -11.52 -31.58
C HIS A 692 -1.14 -12.04 -32.48
N ASP A 693 -0.17 -12.75 -31.92
CA ASP A 693 0.37 -13.91 -32.62
C ASP A 693 -0.63 -15.05 -32.39
N LYS A 694 -1.39 -15.40 -33.43
CA LYS A 694 -2.51 -16.36 -33.40
C LYS A 694 -2.06 -17.77 -33.00
N LYS A 695 -1.85 -18.03 -31.70
CA LYS A 695 -2.01 -19.37 -31.14
C LYS A 695 -3.49 -19.54 -30.80
N LYS A 696 -4.17 -20.51 -31.42
CA LYS A 696 -5.56 -20.83 -31.11
C LYS A 696 -5.69 -21.09 -29.59
N PRO A 697 -6.74 -20.59 -28.92
CA PRO A 697 -7.00 -20.93 -27.52
C PRO A 697 -7.03 -22.45 -27.38
N LYS A 698 -6.38 -23.00 -26.35
CA LYS A 698 -6.43 -24.44 -26.07
C LYS A 698 -7.86 -24.92 -25.79
N PHE A 699 -8.72 -24.02 -25.31
CA PHE A 699 -10.11 -24.29 -25.00
C PHE A 699 -11.03 -23.16 -25.53
N PRO A 700 -11.71 -23.32 -26.67
CA PRO A 700 -12.47 -22.24 -27.31
C PRO A 700 -13.73 -21.82 -26.53
N MET A 701 -14.27 -22.69 -25.66
CA MET A 701 -15.46 -22.43 -24.84
C MET A 701 -15.14 -21.83 -23.44
N LEU A 702 -13.88 -21.49 -23.16
CA LEU A 702 -13.42 -21.11 -21.82
C LEU A 702 -14.18 -19.92 -21.24
N PHE A 703 -14.34 -18.86 -22.02
CA PHE A 703 -15.02 -17.64 -21.58
C PHE A 703 -16.50 -17.89 -21.22
N GLN A 704 -17.19 -18.69 -22.04
CA GLN A 704 -18.61 -19.04 -21.80
C GLN A 704 -18.76 -19.88 -20.54
N LEU A 705 -17.85 -20.83 -20.31
CA LEU A 705 -17.82 -21.64 -19.09
C LEU A 705 -17.55 -20.77 -17.84
N GLN A 706 -16.58 -19.85 -17.90
CA GLN A 706 -16.30 -18.94 -16.79
C GLN A 706 -17.49 -18.02 -16.48
N ALA A 707 -18.12 -17.44 -17.51
CA ALA A 707 -19.32 -16.61 -17.33
C ALA A 707 -20.50 -17.40 -16.75
N LEU A 708 -20.69 -18.65 -17.18
CA LEU A 708 -21.71 -19.54 -16.61
C LEU A 708 -21.46 -19.82 -15.13
N LEU A 709 -20.21 -20.11 -14.73
CA LEU A 709 -19.86 -20.35 -13.32
C LEU A 709 -20.08 -19.12 -12.45
N VAL A 710 -19.80 -17.91 -12.96
CA VAL A 710 -20.12 -16.65 -12.25
C VAL A 710 -21.64 -16.52 -12.06
N GLY A 711 -22.44 -16.76 -13.11
CA GLY A 711 -23.89 -16.75 -13.02
C GLY A 711 -24.43 -17.77 -12.00
N LEU A 712 -23.96 -19.02 -12.07
CA LEU A 712 -24.34 -20.09 -11.14
C LEU A 712 -23.99 -19.75 -9.69
N SER A 713 -22.78 -19.24 -9.43
CA SER A 713 -22.37 -18.81 -8.08
C SER A 713 -23.27 -17.72 -7.51
N SER A 714 -23.69 -16.76 -8.34
CA SER A 714 -24.57 -15.66 -7.94
C SER A 714 -25.96 -16.16 -7.53
N VAL A 715 -26.49 -17.14 -8.27
CA VAL A 715 -27.79 -17.78 -7.96
C VAL A 715 -27.67 -18.65 -6.70
N MET A 716 -26.58 -19.40 -6.55
CA MET A 716 -26.35 -20.27 -5.39
C MET A 716 -26.28 -19.50 -4.06
N VAL A 717 -25.78 -18.26 -4.07
CA VAL A 717 -25.82 -17.38 -2.88
C VAL A 717 -27.26 -17.15 -2.42
N SER A 718 -28.17 -16.84 -3.34
CA SER A 718 -29.58 -16.62 -3.01
C SER A 718 -30.24 -17.89 -2.50
N ILE A 719 -30.07 -19.01 -3.21
CA ILE A 719 -30.71 -20.29 -2.87
C ILE A 719 -30.24 -20.79 -1.50
N SER A 720 -28.92 -20.81 -1.28
CA SER A 720 -28.33 -21.31 -0.02
C SER A 720 -28.74 -20.46 1.19
N THR A 721 -28.87 -19.14 1.00
CA THR A 721 -29.22 -18.22 2.08
C THR A 721 -30.72 -18.26 2.40
N SER A 722 -31.59 -18.27 1.37
CA SER A 722 -33.04 -18.36 1.55
C SER A 722 -33.46 -19.66 2.25
N HIS A 723 -32.86 -20.79 1.88
CA HIS A 723 -33.17 -22.08 2.51
C HIS A 723 -32.78 -22.11 4.00
N ARG A 724 -31.67 -21.45 4.37
CA ARG A 724 -31.22 -21.33 5.77
C ARG A 724 -32.15 -20.44 6.60
N THR A 725 -32.61 -19.32 6.03
CA THR A 725 -33.49 -18.36 6.75
C THR A 725 -34.88 -18.94 7.05
N GLU A 726 -35.28 -20.03 6.40
CA GLU A 726 -36.53 -20.75 6.66
C GLU A 726 -36.40 -21.82 7.76
N ASN A 727 -35.33 -21.78 8.59
CA ASN A 727 -35.00 -22.75 9.64
C ASN A 727 -34.86 -24.22 9.15
N GLN A 728 -34.56 -24.42 7.86
CA GLN A 728 -34.26 -25.73 7.30
C GLN A 728 -32.74 -25.97 7.28
N GLU A 729 -32.31 -27.20 7.58
CA GLU A 729 -30.90 -27.59 7.47
C GLU A 729 -30.39 -27.39 6.03
N LEU A 730 -29.19 -26.82 5.87
CA LEU A 730 -28.60 -26.66 4.55
C LEU A 730 -28.31 -28.03 3.93
N LEU A 731 -28.96 -28.36 2.82
CA LEU A 731 -28.73 -29.58 2.05
C LEU A 731 -27.24 -29.77 1.72
N ALA A 732 -26.70 -30.97 1.99
CA ALA A 732 -25.31 -31.34 1.65
C ALA A 732 -25.01 -31.15 0.15
N LEU A 733 -26.02 -31.27 -0.71
CA LEU A 733 -25.91 -30.99 -2.14
C LEU A 733 -25.46 -29.55 -2.44
N HIS A 734 -25.98 -28.56 -1.70
CA HIS A 734 -25.59 -27.15 -1.87
C HIS A 734 -24.10 -26.95 -1.54
N GLN A 735 -23.63 -27.57 -0.44
CA GLN A 735 -22.22 -27.52 -0.05
C GLN A 735 -21.30 -28.13 -1.12
N ILE A 736 -21.64 -29.30 -1.65
CA ILE A 736 -20.87 -29.97 -2.72
C ILE A 736 -20.80 -29.09 -3.98
N ILE A 737 -21.92 -28.47 -4.37
CA ILE A 737 -21.98 -27.56 -5.52
C ILE A 737 -21.08 -26.33 -5.27
N ASN A 738 -21.18 -25.70 -4.09
CA ASN A 738 -20.40 -24.51 -3.74
C ASN A 738 -18.89 -24.81 -3.72
N TRP A 739 -18.47 -25.91 -3.09
CA TRP A 739 -17.06 -26.35 -3.11
C TRP A 739 -16.55 -26.64 -4.52
N SER A 740 -17.37 -27.30 -5.34
CA SER A 740 -17.01 -27.64 -6.73
C SER A 740 -16.84 -26.40 -7.60
N ILE A 741 -17.78 -25.44 -7.54
CA ILE A 741 -17.73 -24.18 -8.29
C ILE A 741 -16.51 -23.35 -7.85
N ALA A 742 -16.29 -23.22 -6.54
CA ALA A 742 -15.17 -22.45 -5.99
C ALA A 742 -13.82 -23.04 -6.43
N GLY A 743 -13.61 -24.34 -6.27
CA GLY A 743 -12.35 -24.99 -6.62
C GLY A 743 -12.07 -24.99 -8.14
N PHE A 744 -13.06 -25.39 -8.95
CA PHE A 744 -12.86 -25.57 -10.39
C PHE A 744 -12.62 -24.23 -11.12
N SER A 745 -13.33 -23.17 -10.73
CA SER A 745 -13.24 -21.85 -11.38
C SER A 745 -11.85 -21.23 -11.33
N MET A 746 -11.10 -21.44 -10.24
CA MET A 746 -9.76 -20.86 -10.03
C MET A 746 -8.64 -21.52 -10.86
N VAL A 747 -8.89 -22.72 -11.41
CA VAL A 747 -7.93 -23.43 -12.27
C VAL A 747 -8.08 -23.02 -13.73
N LEU A 748 -9.30 -22.64 -14.15
CA LEU A 748 -9.62 -22.25 -15.53
C LEU A 748 -8.70 -21.18 -16.16
N PRO A 749 -8.21 -20.16 -15.44
CA PRO A 749 -7.34 -19.13 -16.02
C PRO A 749 -6.04 -19.67 -16.62
N LEU A 750 -5.56 -20.85 -16.17
CA LEU A 750 -4.34 -21.49 -16.69
C LEU A 750 -4.48 -21.93 -18.16
N PHE A 751 -5.71 -22.16 -18.63
CA PHE A 751 -6.01 -22.58 -20.00
C PHE A 751 -6.32 -21.42 -20.96
N SER A 752 -6.30 -20.19 -20.47
CA SER A 752 -6.60 -18.99 -21.27
C SER A 752 -5.47 -18.63 -22.23
N GLU A 753 -5.77 -17.75 -23.19
CA GLU A 753 -4.79 -17.28 -24.17
C GLU A 753 -3.64 -16.50 -23.48
N ASN A 754 -2.48 -16.42 -24.14
CA ASN A 754 -1.28 -15.79 -23.58
C ASN A 754 -1.28 -14.26 -23.71
N GLY A 755 -2.29 -13.67 -24.37
CA GLY A 755 -2.43 -12.23 -24.51
C GLY A 755 -2.65 -11.55 -23.16
N LEU A 756 -2.12 -10.33 -23.01
CA LEU A 756 -2.18 -9.56 -21.76
C LEU A 756 -3.61 -9.39 -21.24
N LEU A 757 -4.50 -8.84 -22.08
CA LEU A 757 -5.89 -8.54 -21.70
C LEU A 757 -6.71 -9.82 -21.53
N SER A 758 -6.55 -10.79 -22.44
CA SER A 758 -7.25 -12.09 -22.40
C SER A 758 -6.91 -12.90 -21.15
N ARG A 759 -5.62 -12.99 -20.78
CA ARG A 759 -5.15 -13.71 -19.57
C ARG A 759 -5.67 -13.03 -18.30
N LEU A 760 -5.55 -11.71 -18.18
CA LEU A 760 -6.01 -10.98 -16.99
C LEU A 760 -7.54 -11.04 -16.83
N THR A 761 -8.29 -10.95 -17.93
CA THR A 761 -9.75 -11.10 -17.92
C THR A 761 -10.16 -12.50 -17.46
N SER A 762 -9.45 -13.54 -17.91
CA SER A 762 -9.71 -14.91 -17.47
C SER A 762 -9.39 -15.13 -15.99
N ILE A 763 -8.33 -14.50 -15.46
CA ILE A 763 -8.02 -14.52 -14.01
C ILE A 763 -9.15 -13.85 -13.22
N PHE A 764 -9.59 -12.65 -13.64
CA PHE A 764 -10.71 -11.94 -13.02
C PHE A 764 -11.99 -12.77 -12.97
N LEU A 765 -12.36 -13.43 -14.07
CA LEU A 765 -13.55 -14.30 -14.13
C LEU A 765 -13.36 -15.64 -13.41
N GLY A 766 -12.13 -16.14 -13.26
CA GLY A 766 -11.83 -17.40 -12.58
C GLY A 766 -11.94 -17.30 -11.05
N PHE A 767 -11.56 -16.17 -10.46
CA PHE A 767 -11.66 -15.96 -9.01
C PHE A 767 -13.01 -15.38 -8.56
N ALA A 768 -13.79 -14.81 -9.49
CA ALA A 768 -15.10 -14.23 -9.19
C ALA A 768 -16.09 -15.21 -8.51
N PRO A 769 -16.26 -16.47 -8.96
CA PRO A 769 -17.23 -17.38 -8.34
C PRO A 769 -16.94 -17.64 -6.86
N THR A 770 -15.68 -17.89 -6.51
CA THR A 770 -15.28 -18.10 -5.11
C THR A 770 -15.49 -16.85 -4.26
N PHE A 771 -15.15 -15.67 -4.79
CA PHE A 771 -15.37 -14.41 -4.08
C PHE A 771 -16.86 -14.12 -3.84
N LEU A 772 -17.72 -14.35 -4.84
CA LEU A 772 -19.18 -14.19 -4.72
C LEU A 772 -19.79 -15.13 -3.68
N LEU A 773 -19.39 -16.41 -3.69
CA LEU A 773 -19.85 -17.39 -2.71
C LEU A 773 -19.45 -17.03 -1.28
N LEU A 774 -18.37 -16.28 -1.08
CA LEU A 774 -17.90 -15.79 0.23
C LEU A 774 -18.36 -14.36 0.54
N SER A 775 -19.19 -13.72 -0.30
CA SER A 775 -19.65 -12.34 -0.12
C SER A 775 -21.09 -12.25 0.39
N ILE A 776 -21.38 -11.21 1.17
CA ILE A 776 -22.71 -10.99 1.78
C ILE A 776 -23.38 -9.69 1.33
N GLY A 777 -22.61 -8.68 0.90
CA GLY A 777 -23.17 -7.39 0.51
C GLY A 777 -22.38 -6.69 -0.59
N TYR A 778 -22.00 -5.44 -0.33
CA TYR A 778 -21.43 -4.54 -1.35
C TYR A 778 -19.98 -4.91 -1.74
N GLU A 779 -19.27 -5.74 -0.99
CA GLU A 779 -17.89 -6.14 -1.32
C GLU A 779 -17.83 -6.86 -2.67
N ALA A 780 -18.91 -7.54 -3.06
CA ALA A 780 -19.05 -8.19 -4.36
C ALA A 780 -19.01 -7.17 -5.52
N VAL A 781 -19.58 -5.97 -5.32
CA VAL A 781 -19.52 -4.87 -6.30
C VAL A 781 -18.14 -4.20 -6.28
N PHE A 782 -17.52 -4.07 -5.09
CA PHE A 782 -16.15 -3.57 -4.95
C PHE A 782 -15.16 -4.35 -5.83
N TYR A 783 -15.29 -5.68 -5.90
CA TYR A 783 -14.45 -6.53 -6.74
C TYR A 783 -14.45 -6.10 -8.21
N GLY A 784 -15.62 -5.77 -8.77
CA GLY A 784 -15.72 -5.25 -10.14
C GLY A 784 -15.22 -3.81 -10.28
N ALA A 785 -15.46 -2.95 -9.29
CA ALA A 785 -14.94 -1.58 -9.28
C ALA A 785 -13.40 -1.55 -9.28
N LEU A 786 -12.77 -2.41 -8.46
CA LEU A 786 -11.32 -2.58 -8.41
C LEU A 786 -10.78 -3.04 -9.76
N ALA A 787 -11.45 -4.01 -10.42
CA ALA A 787 -11.05 -4.48 -11.74
C ALA A 787 -11.05 -3.37 -12.80
N LEU A 788 -12.04 -2.46 -12.79
CA LEU A 788 -12.09 -1.32 -13.71
C LEU A 788 -10.91 -0.35 -13.50
N VAL A 789 -10.55 -0.06 -12.25
CA VAL A 789 -9.38 0.79 -11.93
C VAL A 789 -8.07 0.10 -12.34
N LEU A 790 -7.97 -1.22 -12.17
CA LEU A 790 -6.80 -1.98 -12.61
C LEU A 790 -6.65 -1.97 -14.15
N ILE A 791 -7.75 -2.10 -14.89
CA ILE A 791 -7.75 -1.94 -16.35
C ILE A 791 -7.33 -0.52 -16.72
N SER A 792 -7.87 0.50 -16.04
CA SER A 792 -7.48 1.90 -16.25
C SER A 792 -5.97 2.10 -16.05
N TRP A 793 -5.39 1.55 -14.98
CA TRP A 793 -3.95 1.66 -14.71
C TRP A 793 -3.08 1.10 -15.84
N ILE A 794 -3.45 -0.07 -16.39
CA ILE A 794 -2.77 -0.66 -17.57
C ILE A 794 -2.83 0.30 -18.77
N LEU A 795 -3.98 0.91 -19.03
CA LEU A 795 -4.17 1.82 -20.16
C LEU A 795 -3.37 3.12 -20.03
N VAL A 796 -3.30 3.66 -18.81
CA VAL A 796 -2.48 4.85 -18.51
C VAL A 796 -1.01 4.55 -18.75
N GLU A 797 -0.48 3.45 -18.21
CA GLU A 797 0.92 3.07 -18.41
C GLU A 797 1.24 2.78 -19.88
N ASN A 798 0.34 2.09 -20.60
CA ASN A 798 0.52 1.83 -22.03
C ASN A 798 0.55 3.12 -22.86
N THR A 799 -0.31 4.08 -22.54
CA THR A 799 -0.32 5.41 -23.17
C THR A 799 1.01 6.14 -22.97
N LEU A 800 1.55 6.11 -21.76
CA LEU A 800 2.82 6.78 -21.44
C LEU A 800 3.98 6.16 -22.22
N ILE A 801 3.99 4.84 -22.35
CA ILE A 801 4.96 4.13 -23.18
C ILE A 801 4.84 4.59 -24.64
N TYR A 802 3.62 4.65 -25.19
CA TYR A 802 3.38 5.07 -26.57
C TYR A 802 3.87 6.50 -26.82
N SER A 803 3.44 7.46 -25.99
CA SER A 803 3.84 8.87 -26.10
C SER A 803 5.37 9.06 -25.96
N SER A 804 6.00 8.34 -25.02
CA SER A 804 7.45 8.41 -24.85
C SER A 804 8.23 7.83 -26.03
N LYS A 805 7.73 6.77 -26.68
CA LYS A 805 8.32 6.21 -27.91
C LYS A 805 8.20 7.17 -29.09
N VAL A 806 7.03 7.77 -29.29
CA VAL A 806 6.81 8.81 -30.32
C VAL A 806 7.76 9.99 -30.10
N ARG A 807 7.91 10.45 -28.86
CA ARG A 807 8.83 11.55 -28.51
C ARG A 807 10.31 11.19 -28.69
N ARG A 808 10.72 9.93 -28.44
CA ARG A 808 12.10 9.47 -28.68
C ARG A 808 12.39 9.31 -30.17
N LEU A 809 11.41 8.86 -30.95
CA LEU A 809 11.52 8.80 -32.40
C LEU A 809 11.64 10.19 -33.02
N SER A 810 10.99 11.21 -32.44
CA SER A 810 11.17 12.61 -32.85
C SER A 810 12.45 13.28 -32.32
N SER A 811 13.08 12.74 -31.26
CA SER A 811 14.28 13.33 -30.64
C SER A 811 15.60 12.59 -30.92
N SER A 812 15.59 11.45 -31.61
CA SER A 812 16.76 10.59 -31.80
C SER A 812 17.36 10.72 -33.21
N PHE A 813 18.14 11.78 -33.40
CA PHE A 813 19.22 11.89 -34.40
C PHE A 813 20.62 11.76 -33.77
N SER A 814 20.74 11.22 -32.54
CA SER A 814 22.04 10.93 -31.92
C SER A 814 22.05 9.53 -31.32
N GLY A 815 22.95 8.68 -31.81
CA GLY A 815 23.08 7.30 -31.41
C GLY A 815 23.43 7.12 -29.94
N MET A 816 22.93 6.01 -29.37
CA MET A 816 23.54 5.36 -28.23
C MET A 816 23.13 3.88 -28.25
N GLU A 817 24.13 2.99 -28.23
CA GLU A 817 23.95 1.55 -28.09
C GLU A 817 23.20 1.21 -26.79
N GLU A 818 22.07 0.51 -26.92
CA GLU A 818 21.36 -0.07 -25.77
C GLU A 818 22.16 -1.27 -25.23
N ASN A 819 22.86 -1.06 -24.10
CA ASN A 819 23.33 -2.16 -23.27
C ASN A 819 22.14 -2.79 -22.54
N VAL A 820 21.51 -3.76 -23.21
CA VAL A 820 20.40 -4.57 -22.71
C VAL A 820 20.87 -5.41 -21.50
N ILE A 821 20.24 -5.22 -20.33
CA ILE A 821 20.26 -6.25 -19.29
C ILE A 821 19.40 -7.40 -19.80
N LEU A 822 19.86 -8.62 -19.52
CA LEU A 822 19.42 -9.93 -20.00
C LEU A 822 17.90 -10.25 -19.99
N ASP A 823 17.01 -9.34 -19.55
CA ASP A 823 15.54 -9.46 -19.60
C ASP A 823 14.79 -8.10 -19.53
N GLY A 824 15.44 -6.94 -19.66
CA GLY A 824 14.75 -5.65 -19.49
C GLY A 824 15.62 -4.39 -19.52
N ARG A 825 15.00 -3.22 -19.29
CA ARG A 825 15.68 -1.90 -19.20
C ARG A 825 16.05 -1.56 -17.75
N TYR A 826 17.03 -0.68 -17.56
CA TYR A 826 17.37 -0.11 -16.24
C TYR A 826 16.21 0.69 -15.65
N LEU A 827 16.11 0.70 -14.31
CA LEU A 827 15.19 1.54 -13.56
C LEU A 827 15.55 3.01 -13.73
N GLN A 828 14.53 3.83 -13.96
CA GLN A 828 14.60 5.29 -14.01
C GLN A 828 13.81 5.88 -12.83
N LEU A 829 14.12 7.11 -12.43
CA LEU A 829 13.43 7.79 -11.33
C LEU A 829 11.91 7.89 -11.55
N SER A 830 11.47 8.03 -12.81
CA SER A 830 10.05 8.05 -13.17
C SER A 830 9.31 6.75 -12.86
N ASP A 831 10.02 5.62 -12.75
CA ASP A 831 9.43 4.30 -12.56
C ASP A 831 8.99 4.06 -11.11
N VAL A 832 9.41 4.92 -10.17
CA VAL A 832 8.98 4.92 -8.75
C VAL A 832 7.46 5.00 -8.60
N ARG A 833 6.75 5.61 -9.57
CA ARG A 833 5.28 5.67 -9.56
C ARG A 833 4.61 4.30 -9.57
N ILE A 834 5.21 3.29 -10.21
CA ILE A 834 4.61 1.96 -10.37
C ILE A 834 4.49 1.25 -9.00
N PRO A 835 5.56 1.11 -8.19
CA PRO A 835 5.44 0.56 -6.84
C PRO A 835 4.59 1.44 -5.90
N LEU A 836 4.54 2.77 -6.07
CA LEU A 836 3.65 3.62 -5.27
C LEU A 836 2.16 3.37 -5.57
N ILE A 837 1.77 3.36 -6.85
CA ILE A 837 0.39 3.05 -7.26
C ILE A 837 0.02 1.63 -6.83
N PHE A 838 0.97 0.68 -6.92
CA PHE A 838 0.78 -0.65 -6.36
C PHE A 838 0.45 -0.60 -4.87
N MET A 839 1.20 0.14 -4.05
CA MET A 839 0.92 0.25 -2.60
C MET A 839 -0.47 0.82 -2.32
N VAL A 840 -0.87 1.87 -3.05
CA VAL A 840 -2.23 2.46 -2.91
C VAL A 840 -3.30 1.43 -3.24
N LEU A 841 -3.20 0.75 -4.39
CA LEU A 841 -4.20 -0.23 -4.81
C LEU A 841 -4.18 -1.50 -3.95
N PHE A 842 -3.02 -1.89 -3.45
CA PHE A 842 -2.87 -3.03 -2.54
C PHE A 842 -3.58 -2.74 -1.22
N ASN A 843 -3.34 -1.59 -0.59
CA ASN A 843 -4.02 -1.20 0.63
C ASN A 843 -5.53 -0.99 0.41
N VAL A 844 -5.97 -0.48 -0.73
CA VAL A 844 -7.41 -0.33 -1.03
C VAL A 844 -8.09 -1.68 -1.25
N ALA A 845 -7.42 -2.62 -1.95
CA ALA A 845 -7.90 -3.99 -2.12
C ALA A 845 -8.21 -4.66 -0.77
N PHE A 846 -7.44 -4.30 0.24
CA PHE A 846 -7.66 -4.73 1.61
C PHE A 846 -8.93 -4.09 2.24
N PHE A 847 -9.05 -2.76 2.26
CA PHE A 847 -10.20 -2.08 2.88
C PHE A 847 -11.55 -2.38 2.23
N GLY A 848 -11.58 -2.63 0.91
CA GLY A 848 -12.83 -2.92 0.21
C GLY A 848 -13.42 -4.30 0.48
N THR A 849 -12.72 -5.17 1.21
CA THR A 849 -13.18 -6.54 1.55
C THR A 849 -13.68 -6.72 2.97
N GLY A 850 -13.50 -5.75 3.87
CA GLY A 850 -13.95 -5.83 5.27
C GLY A 850 -13.18 -4.91 6.23
N ASN A 851 -13.16 -5.25 7.52
CA ASN A 851 -12.41 -4.55 8.57
C ASN A 851 -11.23 -5.40 9.06
N PHE A 852 -9.99 -4.87 9.08
CA PHE A 852 -8.86 -5.60 9.68
C PHE A 852 -8.89 -5.63 11.20
N ALA A 853 -9.54 -4.64 11.81
CA ALA A 853 -9.43 -4.35 13.24
C ALA A 853 -9.68 -5.57 14.13
N SER A 854 -10.50 -6.51 13.65
CA SER A 854 -10.71 -7.77 14.31
C SER A 854 -11.08 -8.84 13.29
N ILE A 855 -10.29 -9.92 13.20
CA ILE A 855 -10.69 -11.15 12.49
C ILE A 855 -12.01 -11.69 13.09
N ALA A 856 -12.28 -11.39 14.37
CA ALA A 856 -13.54 -11.73 15.03
C ALA A 856 -14.73 -10.83 14.62
N SER A 857 -14.50 -9.72 13.91
CA SER A 857 -15.57 -8.89 13.34
C SER A 857 -16.10 -9.41 11.99
N PHE A 858 -15.50 -10.45 11.42
CA PHE A 858 -16.01 -11.04 10.18
C PHE A 858 -17.26 -11.86 10.45
N GLU A 859 -18.30 -11.57 9.67
CA GLU A 859 -19.55 -12.30 9.76
C GLU A 859 -19.40 -13.74 9.23
N ILE A 860 -19.66 -14.71 10.11
CA ILE A 860 -19.54 -16.15 9.84
C ILE A 860 -20.63 -16.63 8.86
N SER A 861 -21.67 -15.82 8.64
CA SER A 861 -22.82 -16.13 7.79
C SER A 861 -22.43 -16.54 6.36
N SER A 862 -21.39 -15.90 5.80
CA SER A 862 -20.85 -16.21 4.47
C SER A 862 -20.24 -17.63 4.38
N VAL A 863 -19.68 -18.14 5.47
CA VAL A 863 -18.99 -19.44 5.53
C VAL A 863 -19.97 -20.61 5.66
N TYR A 864 -21.17 -20.37 6.21
CA TYR A 864 -22.19 -21.40 6.34
C TYR A 864 -22.63 -22.05 5.02
N ARG A 865 -22.35 -21.39 3.89
CA ARG A 865 -22.59 -21.93 2.54
C ARG A 865 -21.64 -23.08 2.18
N PHE A 866 -20.51 -23.22 2.89
CA PHE A 866 -19.51 -24.25 2.69
C PHE A 866 -19.52 -25.32 3.79
N ILE A 867 -19.76 -24.91 5.04
CA ILE A 867 -19.80 -25.79 6.22
C ILE A 867 -20.85 -25.32 7.22
N THR A 868 -21.68 -26.24 7.72
CA THR A 868 -22.71 -25.95 8.72
C THR A 868 -22.25 -26.20 10.15
N VAL A 869 -21.26 -27.08 10.34
CA VAL A 869 -20.66 -27.39 11.64
C VAL A 869 -19.57 -26.37 11.95
N PHE A 870 -19.59 -25.81 13.17
CA PHE A 870 -18.57 -24.86 13.62
C PHE A 870 -17.18 -25.51 13.58
N SER A 871 -16.32 -24.99 12.71
CA SER A 871 -14.94 -25.44 12.54
C SER A 871 -14.03 -24.21 12.46
N PRO A 872 -13.51 -23.71 13.60
CA PRO A 872 -12.90 -22.39 13.66
C PRO A 872 -11.70 -22.25 12.70
N PHE A 873 -10.88 -23.29 12.56
CA PHE A 873 -9.71 -23.26 11.65
C PHE A 873 -10.11 -23.21 10.17
N LEU A 874 -11.09 -24.01 9.74
CA LEU A 874 -11.53 -24.03 8.35
C LEU A 874 -12.31 -22.75 8.01
N MET A 875 -13.13 -22.27 8.94
CA MET A 875 -13.86 -21.00 8.78
C MET A 875 -12.90 -19.83 8.65
N ALA A 876 -11.91 -19.73 9.53
CA ALA A 876 -10.87 -18.71 9.44
C ALA A 876 -10.08 -18.82 8.13
N ALA A 877 -9.73 -20.02 7.68
CA ALA A 877 -9.03 -20.22 6.41
C ALA A 877 -9.84 -19.72 5.20
N LEU A 878 -11.16 -19.96 5.17
CA LEU A 878 -12.05 -19.47 4.11
C LEU A 878 -12.18 -17.94 4.11
N LEU A 879 -12.26 -17.32 5.29
CA LEU A 879 -12.30 -15.86 5.43
C LEU A 879 -10.96 -15.22 5.02
N ILE A 880 -9.82 -15.78 5.44
CA ILE A 880 -8.49 -15.36 4.99
C ILE A 880 -8.37 -15.50 3.47
N PHE A 881 -8.89 -16.59 2.91
CA PHE A 881 -8.87 -16.80 1.46
C PHE A 881 -9.71 -15.77 0.70
N LYS A 882 -10.88 -15.37 1.22
CA LYS A 882 -11.69 -14.26 0.68
C LYS A 882 -10.86 -12.97 0.57
N LEU A 883 -10.12 -12.63 1.61
CA LEU A 883 -9.25 -11.44 1.65
C LEU A 883 -8.14 -11.51 0.61
N PHE A 884 -7.63 -12.71 0.29
CA PHE A 884 -6.54 -12.88 -0.66
C PHE A 884 -6.91 -12.59 -2.12
N ILE A 885 -8.18 -12.76 -2.49
CA ILE A 885 -8.61 -12.70 -3.89
C ILE A 885 -8.34 -11.31 -4.53
N PRO A 886 -8.73 -10.17 -3.93
CA PRO A 886 -8.42 -8.86 -4.52
C PRO A 886 -6.92 -8.54 -4.59
N PHE A 887 -6.13 -8.98 -3.59
CA PHE A 887 -4.67 -8.82 -3.64
C PHE A 887 -4.04 -9.57 -4.82
N LEU A 888 -4.53 -10.76 -5.13
CA LEU A 888 -4.07 -11.54 -6.28
C LEU A 888 -4.29 -10.78 -7.59
N LEU A 889 -5.43 -10.10 -7.75
CA LEU A 889 -5.69 -9.28 -8.93
C LEU A 889 -4.71 -8.12 -9.06
N VAL A 890 -4.49 -7.36 -7.98
CA VAL A 890 -3.55 -6.22 -7.97
C VAL A 890 -2.13 -6.67 -8.33
N ILE A 891 -1.67 -7.79 -7.77
CA ILE A 891 -0.32 -8.32 -8.04
C ILE A 891 -0.21 -8.89 -9.46
N CYS A 892 -1.26 -9.53 -9.99
CA CYS A 892 -1.27 -9.99 -11.38
C CYS A 892 -1.12 -8.83 -12.35
N VAL A 893 -1.84 -7.72 -12.10
CA VAL A 893 -1.77 -6.50 -12.91
C VAL A 893 -0.42 -5.80 -12.76
N PHE A 894 0.13 -5.71 -11.55
CA PHE A 894 1.49 -5.21 -11.33
C PHE A 894 2.55 -6.05 -12.06
N SER A 895 2.41 -7.38 -12.03
CA SER A 895 3.28 -8.32 -12.76
C SER A 895 3.15 -8.15 -14.28
N ALA A 896 1.97 -7.81 -14.77
CA ALA A 896 1.70 -7.47 -16.16
C ALA A 896 2.33 -6.12 -16.55
N ILE A 897 2.18 -5.07 -15.75
CA ILE A 897 2.72 -3.72 -15.99
C ILE A 897 4.25 -3.72 -15.96
N THR A 898 4.87 -4.48 -15.04
CA THR A 898 6.33 -4.63 -15.00
C THR A 898 6.87 -5.30 -16.26
N LYS A 899 6.18 -6.34 -16.77
CA LYS A 899 6.50 -6.93 -18.07
C LYS A 899 6.28 -5.94 -19.23
N LEU A 900 5.17 -5.17 -19.21
CA LEU A 900 4.83 -4.18 -20.25
C LEU A 900 5.88 -3.09 -20.37
N ASN A 901 6.36 -2.58 -19.23
CA ASN A 901 7.41 -1.57 -19.15
C ASN A 901 8.84 -2.14 -19.28
N ARG A 902 8.99 -3.47 -19.42
CA ARG A 902 10.27 -4.21 -19.43
C ARG A 902 11.14 -3.92 -18.20
N LEU A 903 10.51 -3.83 -17.03
CA LEU A 903 11.17 -3.56 -15.75
C LEU A 903 11.51 -4.87 -15.02
N PRO A 904 12.65 -4.95 -14.31
CA PRO A 904 12.95 -6.09 -13.45
C PRO A 904 11.94 -6.17 -12.29
N ARG A 905 11.12 -7.24 -12.26
CA ARG A 905 10.06 -7.41 -11.25
C ARG A 905 10.59 -7.38 -9.81
N LEU A 906 11.73 -8.03 -9.54
CA LEU A 906 12.36 -8.05 -8.22
C LEU A 906 12.80 -6.67 -7.75
N ALA A 907 13.22 -5.79 -8.67
CA ALA A 907 13.63 -4.44 -8.33
C ALA A 907 12.43 -3.59 -7.87
N CYS A 908 11.29 -3.72 -8.55
CA CYS A 908 10.06 -3.08 -8.10
C CYS A 908 9.56 -3.68 -6.77
N TYR A 909 9.72 -4.98 -6.55
CA TYR A 909 9.41 -5.61 -5.25
C TYR A 909 10.28 -5.06 -4.11
N PHE A 910 11.59 -4.88 -4.31
CA PHE A 910 12.45 -4.24 -3.31
C PHE A 910 12.04 -2.78 -3.00
N LEU A 911 11.55 -2.03 -3.99
CA LEU A 911 10.98 -0.70 -3.75
C LEU A 911 9.64 -0.77 -2.97
N VAL A 912 8.81 -1.77 -3.22
CA VAL A 912 7.60 -2.03 -2.43
C VAL A 912 7.94 -2.33 -0.98
N ILE A 913 8.95 -3.17 -0.71
CA ILE A 913 9.44 -3.44 0.65
C ILE A 913 9.90 -2.13 1.30
N LEU A 914 10.76 -1.36 0.61
CA LEU A 914 11.25 -0.08 1.12
C LEU A 914 10.12 0.86 1.54
N PHE A 915 9.06 0.96 0.74
CA PHE A 915 7.89 1.78 1.07
C PHE A 915 7.02 1.21 2.19
N SER A 916 6.88 -0.12 2.24
CA SER A 916 6.23 -0.81 3.35
C SER A 916 6.96 -0.54 4.66
N ASP A 917 8.30 -0.58 4.66
CA ASP A 917 9.13 -0.39 5.86
C ASP A 917 9.02 1.03 6.43
N VAL A 918 8.87 2.05 5.56
CA VAL A 918 8.59 3.43 5.99
C VAL A 918 7.24 3.48 6.74
N MET A 919 6.21 2.82 6.21
CA MET A 919 4.91 2.75 6.89
C MET A 919 4.99 1.93 8.19
N THR A 920 5.68 0.79 8.19
CA THR A 920 5.92 -0.04 9.38
C THR A 920 6.60 0.75 10.49
N MET A 921 7.60 1.56 10.16
CA MET A 921 8.30 2.42 11.13
C MET A 921 7.36 3.49 11.71
N HIS A 922 6.45 4.07 10.93
CA HIS A 922 5.44 4.98 11.47
C HIS A 922 4.49 4.24 12.41
N PHE A 923 3.91 3.11 11.99
CA PHE A 923 3.02 2.33 12.86
C PHE A 923 3.70 1.84 14.14
N PHE A 924 5.00 1.57 14.10
CA PHE A 924 5.78 1.24 15.29
C PHE A 924 5.78 2.36 16.35
N PHE A 925 5.75 3.63 15.94
CA PHE A 925 5.57 4.76 16.85
C PHE A 925 4.12 4.98 17.27
N LEU A 926 3.15 4.47 16.51
CA LEU A 926 1.72 4.59 16.81
C LEU A 926 1.18 3.41 17.64
N VAL A 927 2.02 2.44 18.02
CA VAL A 927 1.61 1.35 18.93
C VAL A 927 1.16 1.95 20.25
N ARG A 928 -0.07 1.63 20.66
CA ARG A 928 -0.66 2.04 21.93
C ARG A 928 -0.57 0.91 22.93
N ASN A 929 -0.23 1.24 24.17
CA ASN A 929 -0.28 0.35 25.33
C ASN A 929 -1.31 0.78 26.38
N THR A 930 -2.11 1.80 26.06
CA THR A 930 -3.22 2.31 26.85
C THR A 930 -4.43 2.57 25.94
N GLY A 931 -5.63 2.66 26.52
CA GLY A 931 -6.89 2.80 25.78
C GLY A 931 -7.61 1.48 25.52
N SER A 932 -8.60 1.49 24.61
CA SER A 932 -9.39 0.29 24.25
C SER A 932 -8.53 -0.85 23.72
N TRP A 933 -8.90 -2.11 23.95
CA TRP A 933 -8.18 -3.23 23.35
C TRP A 933 -8.42 -3.32 21.86
N MET A 934 -9.55 -2.80 21.38
CA MET A 934 -9.71 -2.51 19.97
C MET A 934 -8.65 -1.51 19.51
N GLU A 935 -8.34 -0.42 20.22
CA GLU A 935 -7.26 0.50 19.83
C GLU A 935 -5.86 -0.10 19.96
N ILE A 936 -5.56 -0.76 21.08
CA ILE A 936 -4.28 -1.45 21.33
C ILE A 936 -4.10 -2.53 20.28
N GLY A 937 -5.09 -3.42 20.14
CA GLY A 937 -5.16 -4.48 19.14
C GLY A 937 -5.07 -3.94 17.72
N ASN A 938 -5.76 -2.84 17.39
CA ASN A 938 -5.64 -2.17 16.08
C ASN A 938 -4.24 -1.63 15.86
N SER A 939 -3.61 -1.02 16.86
CA SER A 939 -2.27 -0.46 16.73
C SER A 939 -1.22 -1.56 16.52
N ILE A 940 -1.31 -2.66 17.28
CA ILE A 940 -0.50 -3.88 17.11
C ILE A 940 -0.76 -4.49 15.73
N SER A 941 -2.03 -4.58 15.35
CA SER A 941 -2.47 -5.13 14.08
C SER A 941 -1.95 -4.33 12.89
N HIS A 942 -2.06 -3.00 12.91
CA HIS A 942 -1.55 -2.13 11.85
C HIS A 942 -0.05 -2.30 11.66
N PHE A 943 0.73 -2.28 12.75
CA PHE A 943 2.16 -2.55 12.71
C PHE A 943 2.44 -3.98 12.18
N GLY A 944 1.70 -4.96 12.69
CA GLY A 944 1.85 -6.37 12.31
C GLY A 944 1.55 -6.64 10.84
N ILE A 945 0.48 -6.06 10.27
CA ILE A 945 0.16 -6.18 8.84
C ILE A 945 1.29 -5.61 8.01
N MET A 946 1.70 -4.36 8.28
CA MET A 946 2.69 -3.68 7.45
C MET A 946 4.05 -4.38 7.54
N SER A 947 4.40 -4.92 8.70
CA SER A 947 5.60 -5.75 8.89
C SER A 947 5.49 -7.09 8.16
N ALA A 948 4.34 -7.78 8.26
CA ALA A 948 4.08 -9.05 7.59
C ALA A 948 3.87 -8.92 6.07
N GLN A 949 3.54 -7.73 5.57
CA GLN A 949 3.31 -7.44 4.16
C GLN A 949 4.52 -7.82 3.29
N VAL A 950 5.74 -7.71 3.82
CA VAL A 950 6.97 -8.12 3.13
C VAL A 950 6.94 -9.60 2.74
N VAL A 951 6.53 -10.46 3.68
CA VAL A 951 6.41 -11.92 3.49
C VAL A 951 5.19 -12.24 2.64
N PHE A 952 4.07 -11.58 2.93
CA PHE A 952 2.80 -11.83 2.27
C PHE A 952 2.86 -11.50 0.77
N VAL A 953 3.41 -10.34 0.40
CA VAL A 953 3.59 -9.94 -0.99
C VAL A 953 4.54 -10.90 -1.74
N LEU A 954 5.57 -11.44 -1.08
CA LEU A 954 6.46 -12.45 -1.68
C LEU A 954 5.72 -13.75 -2.01
N LEU A 955 4.92 -14.26 -1.07
CA LEU A 955 4.10 -15.46 -1.25
C LEU A 955 3.13 -15.27 -2.42
N LEU A 956 2.44 -14.13 -2.45
CA LEU A 956 1.52 -13.80 -3.53
C LEU A 956 2.25 -13.61 -4.87
N PHE A 957 3.48 -13.08 -4.88
CA PHE A 957 4.29 -13.04 -6.10
C PHE A 957 4.61 -14.44 -6.62
N ALA A 958 4.93 -15.39 -5.74
CA ALA A 958 5.17 -16.77 -6.15
C ALA A 958 3.91 -17.42 -6.73
N LEU A 959 2.75 -17.21 -6.10
CA LEU A 959 1.47 -17.76 -6.52
C LEU A 959 0.98 -17.14 -7.85
N THR A 960 0.97 -15.81 -7.95
CA THR A 960 0.56 -15.09 -9.17
C THR A 960 1.49 -15.33 -10.35
N ASN A 961 2.74 -15.71 -10.10
CA ASN A 961 3.66 -16.09 -11.17
C ASN A 961 3.18 -17.34 -11.94
N ILE A 962 2.42 -18.25 -11.31
CA ILE A 962 1.82 -19.41 -11.99
C ILE A 962 0.88 -18.93 -13.11
N TYR A 963 0.07 -17.90 -12.85
CA TYR A 963 -0.91 -17.36 -13.79
C TYR A 963 -0.29 -16.41 -14.83
N THR A 964 0.71 -15.63 -14.42
CA THR A 964 1.24 -14.51 -15.22
C THR A 964 2.53 -14.82 -15.98
N LYS A 965 3.22 -15.94 -15.69
CA LYS A 965 4.49 -16.30 -16.34
C LYS A 965 4.38 -16.37 -17.86
N ASP A 966 3.29 -16.94 -18.37
CA ASP A 966 3.10 -17.19 -19.80
C ASP A 966 2.48 -16.00 -20.57
N ILE A 967 2.23 -14.87 -19.89
CA ILE A 967 1.79 -13.63 -20.56
C ILE A 967 2.87 -13.20 -21.54
N ASP A 968 2.48 -13.15 -22.80
CA ASP A 968 3.29 -12.67 -23.92
C ASP A 968 2.93 -11.21 -24.20
N ILE A 969 3.95 -10.38 -24.36
CA ILE A 969 3.80 -8.98 -24.69
C ILE A 969 4.43 -8.84 -26.05
N GLY A 970 3.56 -8.84 -27.07
CA GLY A 970 3.95 -8.86 -28.47
C GLY A 970 5.13 -7.93 -28.72
N SER A 971 6.17 -8.45 -29.38
CA SER A 971 7.27 -7.60 -29.81
C SER A 971 6.67 -6.48 -30.67
N VAL A 972 7.16 -5.26 -30.47
CA VAL A 972 6.81 -4.08 -31.28
C VAL A 972 7.43 -4.32 -32.66
N ASP A 973 6.82 -5.23 -33.42
CA ASP A 973 7.33 -5.67 -34.71
C ASP A 973 6.99 -4.62 -35.78
N ARG A 974 7.66 -4.74 -36.93
CA ARG A 974 7.64 -3.86 -38.12
C ARG A 974 6.32 -3.12 -38.42
N SER A 975 5.15 -3.69 -38.13
CA SER A 975 3.84 -3.04 -38.36
C SER A 975 3.62 -1.80 -37.50
N SER A 976 4.03 -1.83 -36.23
CA SER A 976 3.91 -0.70 -35.29
C SER A 976 4.92 0.41 -35.61
N ARG A 977 6.12 0.06 -36.10
CA ARG A 977 7.04 1.05 -36.68
C ARG A 977 6.43 1.72 -37.92
N LYS A 978 5.80 0.96 -38.82
CA LYS A 978 5.09 1.52 -39.99
C LYS A 978 3.94 2.46 -39.58
N ALA A 979 3.15 2.09 -38.57
CA ALA A 979 2.05 2.93 -38.08
C ALA A 979 2.54 4.21 -37.36
N ILE A 980 3.64 4.11 -36.59
CA ILE A 980 4.25 5.26 -35.89
C ILE A 980 4.97 6.19 -36.87
N ILE A 981 5.68 5.64 -37.87
CA ILE A 981 6.29 6.42 -38.96
C ILE A 981 5.21 7.13 -39.78
N SER A 982 4.10 6.46 -40.08
CA SER A 982 2.94 7.04 -40.79
C SER A 982 2.31 8.20 -40.02
N THR A 983 2.18 8.10 -38.69
CA THR A 983 1.59 9.18 -37.86
C THR A 983 2.54 10.37 -37.66
N ALA A 984 3.83 10.12 -37.44
CA ALA A 984 4.83 11.18 -37.39
C ALA A 984 4.94 11.92 -38.74
N GLY A 985 4.89 11.18 -39.85
CA GLY A 985 4.87 11.76 -41.21
C GLY A 985 3.61 12.59 -41.51
N LEU A 986 2.45 12.22 -40.95
CA LEU A 986 1.20 12.96 -41.09
C LEU A 986 1.17 14.25 -40.26
N GLU A 987 1.65 14.21 -39.01
CA GLU A 987 1.73 15.41 -38.17
C GLU A 987 2.80 16.39 -38.67
N LEU A 988 3.93 15.88 -39.16
CA LEU A 988 4.95 16.71 -39.79
C LEU A 988 4.43 17.32 -41.10
N ALA A 989 3.67 16.56 -41.91
CA ALA A 989 3.02 17.09 -43.10
C ALA A 989 1.98 18.17 -42.73
N TYR A 990 1.19 17.98 -41.69
CA TYR A 990 0.23 18.99 -41.22
C TYR A 990 0.93 20.28 -40.74
N LEU A 991 2.08 20.15 -40.08
CA LEU A 991 2.92 21.29 -39.67
C LEU A 991 3.68 21.93 -40.84
N LEU A 992 3.94 21.19 -41.92
CA LEU A 992 4.70 21.66 -43.09
C LEU A 992 3.81 22.25 -44.18
N VAL A 993 2.53 21.88 -44.29
CA VAL A 993 1.51 22.55 -45.13
C VAL A 993 1.24 23.96 -44.57
N THR A 994 2.21 24.83 -44.81
CA THR A 994 2.33 26.19 -44.29
C THR A 994 2.26 27.19 -45.44
N SER A 995 2.10 28.47 -45.10
CA SER A 995 2.13 29.59 -46.05
C SER A 995 3.35 29.60 -46.97
N LEU A 996 4.50 29.04 -46.56
CA LEU A 996 5.74 28.98 -47.34
C LEU A 996 5.63 28.08 -48.58
N LEU A 997 4.99 26.90 -48.46
CA LEU A 997 4.76 25.99 -49.59
C LEU A 997 3.88 26.65 -50.67
N ARG A 998 2.83 27.37 -50.23
CA ARG A 998 1.95 28.14 -51.11
C ARG A 998 2.68 29.30 -51.78
N GLN A 999 3.43 30.11 -51.01
CA GLN A 999 4.22 31.22 -51.56
C GLN A 999 5.26 30.74 -52.59
N SER A 1000 5.88 29.59 -52.35
CA SER A 1000 6.84 28.98 -53.28
C SER A 1000 6.19 28.55 -54.58
N TRP A 1001 5.03 27.88 -54.50
CA TRP A 1001 4.29 27.46 -55.68
C TRP A 1001 3.71 28.65 -56.46
N ASP A 1002 3.19 29.67 -55.77
CA ASP A 1002 2.69 30.91 -56.38
C ASP A 1002 3.80 31.64 -57.14
N ALA A 1003 5.04 31.65 -56.63
CA ALA A 1003 6.20 32.21 -57.32
C ALA A 1003 6.49 31.45 -58.63
N VAL A 1004 6.50 30.10 -58.59
CA VAL A 1004 6.67 29.25 -59.78
C VAL A 1004 5.55 29.49 -60.82
N GLN A 1005 4.30 29.62 -60.38
CA GLN A 1005 3.14 29.83 -61.26
C GLN A 1005 3.14 31.22 -61.90
N LYS A 1006 3.42 32.28 -61.13
CA LYS A 1006 3.55 33.66 -61.65
C LYS A 1006 4.62 33.74 -62.73
N GLN A 1007 5.70 32.99 -62.59
CA GLN A 1007 6.78 32.95 -63.57
C GLN A 1007 6.34 32.29 -64.88
N LYS A 1008 5.65 31.14 -64.81
CA LYS A 1008 5.12 30.45 -66.02
C LYS A 1008 4.16 31.32 -66.84
N ILE A 1009 3.38 32.20 -66.20
CA ILE A 1009 2.41 33.08 -66.88
C ILE A 1009 3.10 34.22 -67.65
N ARG A 1010 4.29 34.66 -67.22
CA ARG A 1010 5.00 35.83 -67.80
C ARG A 1010 5.77 35.52 -69.09
N THR A 1011 6.08 34.27 -69.37
CA THR A 1011 6.86 33.83 -70.53
C THR A 1011 5.96 33.23 -71.62
N ALA A 1012 5.69 33.99 -72.69
CA ALA A 1012 5.25 33.42 -73.96
C ALA A 1012 6.44 32.69 -74.61
N ALA A 1013 6.25 31.42 -74.99
CA ALA A 1013 7.31 30.51 -75.41
C ALA A 1013 8.10 31.02 -76.64
N ASP A 1014 9.41 31.25 -76.47
CA ASP A 1014 10.37 31.27 -77.59
C ASP A 1014 10.91 29.84 -77.81
N PRO A 1015 10.58 29.18 -78.93
CA PRO A 1015 10.98 27.79 -79.19
C PRO A 1015 12.48 27.58 -79.46
N ASN A 1016 13.27 28.65 -79.66
CA ASN A 1016 14.66 28.55 -80.11
C ASN A 1016 15.72 28.53 -78.99
N ALA A 1017 15.34 28.70 -77.72
CA ALA A 1017 16.26 28.64 -76.59
C ALA A 1017 16.34 27.23 -75.99
N GLN A 1018 16.99 26.28 -76.67
CA GLN A 1018 16.98 24.87 -76.26
C GLN A 1018 17.71 24.55 -74.93
N MET A 1019 18.52 25.45 -74.34
CA MET A 1019 19.29 25.15 -73.12
C MET A 1019 19.51 26.31 -72.12
N ALA A 1020 18.79 27.44 -72.24
CA ALA A 1020 18.85 28.54 -71.27
C ALA A 1020 17.71 28.46 -70.24
N LEU A 1021 17.89 28.98 -69.02
CA LEU A 1021 16.77 29.19 -68.10
C LEU A 1021 15.82 30.23 -68.71
N TYR A 1022 14.51 29.97 -68.68
CA TYR A 1022 13.53 30.91 -69.24
C TYR A 1022 13.51 32.22 -68.46
N ASP A 1023 13.62 32.14 -67.12
CA ASP A 1023 13.61 33.30 -66.23
C ASP A 1023 14.14 32.89 -64.82
N ILE A 1024 14.67 33.86 -64.07
CA ILE A 1024 14.98 33.75 -62.64
C ILE A 1024 14.27 34.90 -61.94
N SER A 1025 13.28 34.59 -61.10
CA SER A 1025 12.49 35.61 -60.40
C SER A 1025 12.87 35.70 -58.93
N GLU A 1026 13.11 36.93 -58.46
CA GLU A 1026 13.30 37.26 -57.04
C GLU A 1026 12.03 37.94 -56.52
N THR A 1027 11.35 37.30 -55.56
CA THR A 1027 10.17 37.86 -54.89
C THR A 1027 10.47 38.13 -53.43
N LYS A 1028 10.41 39.41 -53.01
CA LYS A 1028 10.64 39.82 -51.62
C LYS A 1028 9.33 39.87 -50.84
N HIS A 1029 9.26 39.13 -49.74
CA HIS A 1029 8.24 39.22 -48.70
C HIS A 1029 8.87 39.79 -47.41
N PRO A 1030 8.06 40.27 -46.43
CA PRO A 1030 8.58 40.99 -45.26
C PRO A 1030 9.70 40.27 -44.48
N ASN A 1031 9.66 38.93 -44.42
CA ASN A 1031 10.66 38.10 -43.71
C ASN A 1031 11.27 36.98 -44.58
N THR A 1032 10.98 36.94 -45.89
CA THR A 1032 11.38 35.84 -46.78
C THR A 1032 11.74 36.36 -48.17
N THR A 1033 12.87 35.93 -48.72
CA THR A 1033 13.26 36.19 -50.11
C THR A 1033 13.12 34.89 -50.90
N ILE A 1034 12.25 34.86 -51.91
CA ILE A 1034 11.96 33.67 -52.72
C ILE A 1034 12.63 33.80 -54.08
N ILE A 1035 13.47 32.82 -54.42
CA ILE A 1035 14.13 32.67 -55.71
C ILE A 1035 13.49 31.50 -56.46
N SER A 1036 12.89 31.77 -57.62
CA SER A 1036 12.25 30.74 -58.44
C SER A 1036 13.00 30.51 -59.75
N PHE A 1037 13.27 29.25 -60.06
CA PHE A 1037 13.94 28.79 -61.27
C PHE A 1037 12.95 28.12 -62.23
N LEU A 1038 12.90 28.61 -63.48
CA LEU A 1038 12.06 28.06 -64.55
C LEU A 1038 12.89 27.58 -65.73
N THR A 1039 12.72 26.32 -66.11
CA THR A 1039 13.36 25.69 -67.27
C THR A 1039 12.36 25.45 -68.41
N PRO A 1040 12.84 25.30 -69.67
CA PRO A 1040 12.01 24.80 -70.76
C PRO A 1040 11.40 23.43 -70.47
N PRO A 1041 10.22 23.12 -71.06
CA PRO A 1041 9.69 21.76 -71.01
C PRO A 1041 10.68 20.83 -71.72
N VAL A 1042 11.27 19.91 -70.95
CA VAL A 1042 12.21 18.91 -71.46
C VAL A 1042 11.43 17.65 -71.84
N THR A 1043 11.62 17.16 -73.06
CA THR A 1043 11.14 15.82 -73.46
C THR A 1043 11.95 14.76 -72.72
N LEU A 1044 11.28 14.06 -71.80
CA LEU A 1044 11.90 13.03 -70.98
C LEU A 1044 12.07 11.75 -71.82
N GLN A 1045 13.32 11.43 -72.18
CA GLN A 1045 13.68 10.14 -72.76
C GLN A 1045 14.19 9.19 -71.65
N ASP A 1046 13.92 7.89 -71.79
CA ASP A 1046 14.18 6.86 -70.76
C ASP A 1046 15.66 6.67 -70.37
N GLN A 1047 16.60 7.28 -71.09
CA GLN A 1047 18.03 7.23 -70.78
C GLN A 1047 18.67 8.61 -70.89
N GLN A 1048 18.58 9.42 -69.83
CA GLN A 1048 19.45 10.58 -69.69
C GLN A 1048 20.76 10.18 -69.03
N ALA A 1049 21.88 10.54 -69.65
CA ALA A 1049 23.22 10.25 -69.17
C ALA A 1049 23.54 10.97 -67.86
N ARG A 1050 24.40 10.32 -67.05
CA ARG A 1050 24.98 10.89 -65.82
C ARG A 1050 26.41 11.31 -66.14
N ILE A 1051 26.81 12.48 -65.68
CA ILE A 1051 28.21 12.91 -65.76
C ILE A 1051 28.86 12.68 -64.39
N PRO A 1052 29.97 11.91 -64.33
CA PRO A 1052 30.79 11.81 -63.13
C PRO A 1052 31.47 13.14 -62.78
N SER A 1053 31.64 13.42 -61.49
CA SER A 1053 32.30 14.64 -61.00
C SER A 1053 33.75 14.79 -61.49
N THR A 1054 34.43 13.68 -61.80
CA THR A 1054 35.76 13.68 -62.42
C THR A 1054 35.75 14.25 -63.84
N THR A 1055 34.72 13.96 -64.63
CA THR A 1055 34.57 14.50 -65.99
C THR A 1055 34.20 15.99 -65.97
N LEU A 1056 33.46 16.45 -64.95
CA LEU A 1056 33.18 17.87 -64.72
C LEU A 1056 34.44 18.68 -64.38
N LYS A 1057 35.39 18.05 -63.67
CA LYS A 1057 36.70 18.64 -63.37
C LYS A 1057 37.52 18.87 -64.64
N ASP A 1058 37.59 17.87 -65.51
CA ASP A 1058 38.37 17.92 -66.74
C ASP A 1058 37.81 18.92 -67.77
N THR A 1059 36.52 19.22 -67.70
CA THR A 1059 35.82 20.19 -68.55
C THR A 1059 35.84 21.65 -68.03
N LYS A 1060 36.69 21.97 -67.04
CA LYS A 1060 36.86 23.29 -66.40
C LYS A 1060 35.64 23.80 -65.60
N PHE A 1061 34.80 22.91 -65.04
CA PHE A 1061 33.66 23.30 -64.19
C PHE A 1061 33.76 22.71 -62.75
N PRO A 1062 34.73 23.14 -61.90
CA PRO A 1062 35.05 22.51 -60.61
C PRO A 1062 34.13 22.92 -59.44
N LEU A 1063 32.86 23.21 -59.69
CA LEU A 1063 31.99 23.89 -58.72
C LEU A 1063 31.52 23.05 -57.54
N PHE A 1064 31.54 21.73 -57.66
CA PHE A 1064 30.99 20.83 -56.64
C PHE A 1064 32.04 19.90 -56.02
N GLU A 1065 33.34 20.17 -56.22
CA GLU A 1065 34.42 19.36 -55.62
C GLU A 1065 34.41 19.38 -54.09
N PHE A 1066 33.88 20.45 -53.48
CA PHE A 1066 33.74 20.58 -52.03
C PHE A 1066 32.84 19.50 -51.41
N LEU A 1067 32.01 18.83 -52.23
CA LEU A 1067 31.17 17.72 -51.78
C LEU A 1067 31.97 16.40 -51.63
N CYS A 1068 33.12 16.25 -52.31
CA CYS A 1068 33.91 15.02 -52.23
C CYS A 1068 34.76 14.96 -50.94
N ASN A 1069 34.98 13.76 -50.41
CA ASN A 1069 35.90 13.52 -49.28
C ASN A 1069 36.72 12.23 -49.51
N LYS A 1070 37.58 11.84 -48.54
CA LYS A 1070 38.41 10.63 -48.65
C LYS A 1070 37.61 9.31 -48.77
N GLY A 1071 36.39 9.26 -48.25
CA GLY A 1071 35.50 8.10 -48.31
C GLY A 1071 34.62 8.04 -49.56
N THR A 1072 34.32 9.17 -50.18
CA THR A 1072 33.56 9.29 -51.44
C THR A 1072 34.25 10.30 -52.37
N PRO A 1073 35.24 9.86 -53.17
CA PRO A 1073 36.08 10.75 -53.97
C PRO A 1073 35.39 11.26 -55.24
N ASN A 1074 34.33 10.60 -55.71
CA ASN A 1074 33.55 10.99 -56.87
C ASN A 1074 32.05 10.74 -56.66
N PHE A 1075 31.22 11.48 -57.39
CA PHE A 1075 29.76 11.29 -57.46
C PHE A 1075 29.28 11.57 -58.88
N SER A 1076 28.05 11.14 -59.21
CA SER A 1076 27.45 11.38 -60.52
C SER A 1076 26.19 12.23 -60.41
N VAL A 1077 26.01 13.17 -61.34
CA VAL A 1077 24.85 14.06 -61.43
C VAL A 1077 24.19 13.93 -62.80
N ASN A 1078 22.89 14.19 -62.88
CA ASN A 1078 22.16 14.28 -64.14
C ASN A 1078 22.80 15.32 -65.09
N GLU A 1079 23.14 14.88 -66.30
CA GLU A 1079 23.83 15.70 -67.32
C GLU A 1079 23.04 16.94 -67.72
N LEU A 1080 21.73 16.83 -67.88
CA LEU A 1080 20.92 17.98 -68.29
C LEU A 1080 20.80 19.01 -67.17
N ALA A 1081 20.66 18.57 -65.92
CA ALA A 1081 20.63 19.48 -64.77
C ALA A 1081 21.93 20.29 -64.66
N ILE A 1082 23.09 19.63 -64.86
CA ILE A 1082 24.38 20.33 -64.82
C ILE A 1082 24.60 21.22 -66.05
N ASN A 1083 24.11 20.84 -67.23
CA ASN A 1083 24.17 21.68 -68.43
C ASN A 1083 23.33 22.95 -68.28
N PHE A 1084 22.10 22.85 -67.74
CA PHE A 1084 21.30 24.03 -67.38
C PHE A 1084 22.02 24.92 -66.37
N PHE A 1085 22.69 24.34 -65.37
CA PHE A 1085 23.45 25.11 -64.40
C PHE A 1085 24.68 25.79 -65.02
N ALA A 1086 25.40 25.10 -65.91
CA ALA A 1086 26.63 25.59 -66.55
C ALA A 1086 26.37 26.72 -67.57
N VAL A 1087 25.34 26.58 -68.42
CA VAL A 1087 24.96 27.62 -69.40
C VAL A 1087 24.59 28.94 -68.70
N ASN A 1088 24.01 28.86 -67.50
CA ASN A 1088 23.54 30.03 -66.74
C ASN A 1088 24.53 30.47 -65.65
N PHE A 1089 25.76 29.95 -65.65
CA PHE A 1089 26.73 30.13 -64.56
C PHE A 1089 26.99 31.59 -64.19
N ASN A 1090 27.18 32.47 -65.17
CA ASN A 1090 27.47 33.89 -64.91
C ASN A 1090 26.32 34.59 -64.15
N ILE A 1091 25.08 34.29 -64.53
CA ILE A 1091 23.88 34.85 -63.89
C ILE A 1091 23.72 34.29 -62.49
N LEU A 1092 23.93 32.97 -62.33
CA LEU A 1092 23.87 32.30 -61.03
C LEU A 1092 24.97 32.80 -60.08
N ASN A 1093 26.17 33.11 -60.58
CA ASN A 1093 27.27 33.63 -59.77
C ASN A 1093 26.98 35.05 -59.24
N GLN A 1094 26.38 35.90 -60.07
CA GLN A 1094 25.90 37.23 -59.64
C GLN A 1094 24.82 37.09 -58.56
N LEU A 1095 23.86 36.18 -58.77
CA LEU A 1095 22.81 35.90 -57.79
C LEU A 1095 23.35 35.35 -56.47
N LEU A 1096 24.32 34.43 -56.52
CA LEU A 1096 24.98 33.87 -55.35
C LEU A 1096 25.62 34.99 -54.50
N THR A 1097 26.37 35.88 -55.14
CA THR A 1097 27.06 36.99 -54.46
C THR A 1097 26.05 37.91 -53.76
N ASN A 1098 24.97 38.28 -54.47
CA ASN A 1098 23.89 39.09 -53.89
C ASN A 1098 23.21 38.41 -52.69
N LEU A 1099 22.95 37.10 -52.76
CA LEU A 1099 22.30 36.37 -51.68
C LEU A 1099 23.19 36.21 -50.45
N VAL A 1100 24.50 36.00 -50.62
CA VAL A 1100 25.46 35.95 -49.51
C VAL A 1100 25.49 37.29 -48.76
N ASP A 1101 25.50 38.41 -49.49
CA ASP A 1101 25.46 39.76 -48.92
C ASP A 1101 24.12 40.06 -48.20
N ILE A 1102 22.98 39.68 -48.80
CA ILE A 1102 21.65 39.83 -48.18
C ILE A 1102 21.56 39.01 -46.89
N SER A 1103 22.09 37.79 -46.89
CA SER A 1103 22.03 36.88 -45.75
C SER A 1103 22.90 37.33 -44.57
N SER A 1104 23.97 38.09 -44.86
CA SER A 1104 24.89 38.63 -43.85
C SER A 1104 24.33 39.91 -43.21
N ASN A 1105 23.47 40.64 -43.91
CA ASN A 1105 22.94 41.95 -43.49
C ASN A 1105 21.46 41.94 -43.07
N SER A 1106 20.72 40.84 -43.29
CA SER A 1106 19.30 40.73 -42.97
C SER A 1106 18.96 39.38 -42.33
N ASP A 1107 18.02 39.41 -41.39
CA ASP A 1107 17.51 38.21 -40.72
C ASP A 1107 16.45 37.47 -41.57
N SER A 1108 16.45 37.66 -42.89
CA SER A 1108 15.45 37.13 -43.82
C SER A 1108 15.71 35.67 -44.20
N LEU A 1109 14.65 34.86 -44.30
CA LEU A 1109 14.77 33.48 -44.76
C LEU A 1109 14.92 33.45 -46.29
N ILE A 1110 15.99 32.82 -46.79
CA ILE A 1110 16.16 32.59 -48.23
C ILE A 1110 15.46 31.29 -48.61
N LEU A 1111 14.49 31.39 -49.51
CA LEU A 1111 13.75 30.25 -50.04
C LEU A 1111 14.06 30.09 -51.53
N ILE A 1112 14.49 28.90 -51.92
CA ILE A 1112 14.86 28.57 -53.29
C ILE A 1112 13.86 27.54 -53.81
N THR A 1113 13.28 27.76 -54.99
CA THR A 1113 12.24 26.89 -55.51
C THR A 1113 12.31 26.71 -57.01
N GLY A 1114 11.66 25.67 -57.52
CA GLY A 1114 11.59 25.36 -58.93
C GLY A 1114 10.69 24.16 -59.21
N HIS A 1115 10.21 24.06 -60.44
CA HIS A 1115 9.38 22.96 -60.91
C HIS A 1115 10.10 22.14 -61.99
N SER A 1116 9.96 20.81 -61.94
CA SER A 1116 10.65 19.89 -62.87
C SER A 1116 12.17 20.13 -62.87
N PHE A 1117 12.84 20.25 -64.02
CA PHE A 1117 14.28 20.54 -64.08
C PHE A 1117 14.68 21.88 -63.44
N GLY A 1118 13.76 22.85 -63.35
CA GLY A 1118 13.96 24.07 -62.56
C GLY A 1118 14.22 23.76 -61.08
N GLY A 1119 13.59 22.72 -60.53
CA GLY A 1119 13.86 22.26 -59.17
C GLY A 1119 15.21 21.52 -59.04
N CYS A 1120 15.70 20.88 -60.11
CA CYS A 1120 17.08 20.34 -60.12
C CYS A 1120 18.11 21.48 -60.08
N VAL A 1121 17.91 22.54 -60.86
CA VAL A 1121 18.77 23.74 -60.82
C VAL A 1121 18.70 24.41 -59.45
N ALA A 1122 17.50 24.53 -58.88
CA ALA A 1122 17.29 25.04 -57.52
C ALA A 1122 18.06 24.23 -56.47
N THR A 1123 18.08 22.90 -56.61
CA THR A 1123 18.82 21.99 -55.72
C THR A 1123 20.33 22.19 -55.84
N LEU A 1124 20.87 22.24 -57.07
CA LEU A 1124 22.30 22.49 -57.31
C LEU A 1124 22.74 23.86 -56.81
N PHE A 1125 21.92 24.89 -57.07
CA PHE A 1125 22.18 26.25 -56.59
C PHE A 1125 22.16 26.33 -55.06
N THR A 1126 21.24 25.62 -54.40
CA THR A 1126 21.20 25.55 -52.94
C THR A 1126 22.44 24.85 -52.36
N LEU A 1127 22.91 23.76 -52.97
CA LEU A 1127 24.15 23.11 -52.54
C LEU A 1127 25.35 24.05 -52.66
N TRP A 1128 25.41 24.85 -53.73
CA TRP A 1128 26.47 25.84 -53.92
C TRP A 1128 26.37 27.02 -52.95
N LEU A 1129 25.15 27.48 -52.64
CA LEU A 1129 24.89 28.52 -51.65
C LEU A 1129 25.27 28.06 -50.24
N LEU A 1130 24.91 26.83 -49.85
CA LEU A 1130 25.24 26.29 -48.53
C LEU A 1130 26.76 26.23 -48.26
N GLN A 1131 27.56 26.01 -49.30
CA GLN A 1131 29.03 26.07 -49.20
C GLN A 1131 29.55 27.50 -48.96
N SER A 1132 28.84 28.50 -49.47
CA SER A 1132 29.25 29.91 -49.40
C SER A 1132 28.73 30.63 -48.14
N LEU A 1133 27.90 29.97 -47.32
CA LEU A 1133 27.28 30.54 -46.11
C LEU A 1133 27.90 29.99 -44.82
N ASP A 1134 28.16 30.87 -43.85
CA ASP A 1134 28.45 30.49 -42.47
C ASP A 1134 27.15 30.20 -41.71
N LEU A 1135 26.72 28.94 -41.71
CA LEU A 1135 25.48 28.47 -41.05
C LEU A 1135 25.50 28.61 -39.52
N SER A 1136 26.58 29.09 -38.91
CA SER A 1136 26.61 29.47 -37.49
C SER A 1136 26.08 30.89 -37.22
N LYS A 1137 26.05 31.75 -38.26
CA LYS A 1137 25.68 33.17 -38.16
C LYS A 1137 24.41 33.54 -38.93
N VAL A 1138 24.03 32.74 -39.92
CA VAL A 1138 22.94 33.04 -40.87
C VAL A 1138 21.83 32.00 -40.78
N LYS A 1139 20.57 32.39 -41.03
CA LYS A 1139 19.44 31.46 -41.16
C LYS A 1139 19.66 30.52 -42.36
N ARG A 1140 19.40 29.23 -42.16
CA ARG A 1140 19.56 28.21 -43.21
C ARG A 1140 18.62 28.49 -44.38
N PRO A 1141 19.09 28.45 -45.63
CA PRO A 1141 18.20 28.51 -46.79
C PRO A 1141 17.33 27.24 -46.85
N LEU A 1142 16.13 27.36 -47.41
CA LEU A 1142 15.22 26.24 -47.65
C LEU A 1142 14.96 26.08 -49.14
N CYS A 1143 15.29 24.91 -49.70
CA CYS A 1143 15.01 24.55 -51.07
C CYS A 1143 13.72 23.73 -51.14
N ILE A 1144 12.67 24.27 -51.77
CA ILE A 1144 11.39 23.58 -51.99
C ILE A 1144 11.24 23.28 -53.48
N THR A 1145 11.28 22.01 -53.86
CA THR A 1145 11.15 21.59 -55.26
C THR A 1145 9.79 20.96 -55.51
N PHE A 1146 9.23 21.14 -56.71
CA PHE A 1146 7.94 20.57 -57.11
C PHE A 1146 8.10 19.69 -58.33
N GLY A 1147 7.71 18.42 -58.23
CA GLY A 1147 7.72 17.48 -59.36
C GLY A 1147 9.10 17.32 -60.02
N SER A 1148 10.18 17.43 -59.23
CA SER A 1148 11.55 17.43 -59.76
C SER A 1148 12.10 16.00 -59.87
N PRO A 1149 12.82 15.68 -60.95
CA PRO A 1149 13.46 14.37 -61.07
C PRO A 1149 14.62 14.21 -60.09
N LEU A 1150 14.99 12.96 -59.79
CA LEU A 1150 16.14 12.65 -58.95
C LEU A 1150 17.44 13.11 -59.62
N ILE A 1151 18.32 13.74 -58.84
CA ILE A 1151 19.42 14.54 -59.41
C ILE A 1151 20.77 13.84 -59.48
N GLY A 1152 21.06 12.88 -58.58
CA GLY A 1152 22.34 12.18 -58.58
C GLY A 1152 22.31 10.83 -57.90
N ASP A 1153 23.48 10.20 -57.86
CA ASP A 1153 23.65 8.82 -57.41
C ASP A 1153 23.78 8.66 -55.88
N GLY A 1154 23.99 7.42 -55.44
CA GLY A 1154 24.23 7.11 -54.03
C GLY A 1154 25.44 7.84 -53.45
N ASN A 1155 26.46 8.11 -54.25
CA ASN A 1155 27.65 8.83 -53.81
C ASN A 1155 27.35 10.32 -53.59
N LEU A 1156 26.57 10.97 -54.46
CA LEU A 1156 26.12 12.36 -54.24
C LEU A 1156 25.35 12.46 -52.92
N ARG A 1157 24.43 11.51 -52.66
CA ARG A 1157 23.70 11.46 -51.39
C ARG A 1157 24.64 11.37 -50.19
N GLN A 1158 25.63 10.48 -50.22
CA GLN A 1158 26.61 10.37 -49.13
C GLN A 1158 27.41 11.67 -48.95
N CYS A 1159 27.79 12.31 -50.06
CA CYS A 1159 28.48 13.59 -50.07
C CYS A 1159 27.63 14.73 -49.47
N VAL A 1160 26.30 14.70 -49.58
CA VAL A 1160 25.43 15.69 -48.91
C VAL A 1160 25.22 15.33 -47.43
N LEU A 1161 25.04 14.04 -47.11
CA LEU A 1161 24.77 13.56 -45.75
C LEU A 1161 25.95 13.72 -44.79
N GLN A 1162 27.18 13.83 -45.28
CA GLN A 1162 28.33 14.15 -44.43
C GLN A 1162 28.16 15.49 -43.70
N PHE A 1163 27.38 16.42 -44.27
CA PHE A 1163 27.03 17.68 -43.65
C PHE A 1163 25.71 17.52 -42.88
N SER A 1164 25.82 17.20 -41.59
CA SER A 1164 24.67 16.86 -40.72
C SER A 1164 23.50 17.85 -40.72
N LYS A 1165 23.72 19.12 -41.12
CA LYS A 1165 22.70 20.17 -41.18
C LYS A 1165 22.09 20.41 -42.57
N TRP A 1166 22.71 19.92 -43.65
CA TRP A 1166 22.31 20.27 -45.02
C TRP A 1166 21.09 19.50 -45.50
N SER A 1167 20.91 18.24 -45.09
CA SER A 1167 19.73 17.44 -45.45
C SER A 1167 18.42 18.13 -45.07
N SER A 1168 18.39 18.84 -43.93
CA SER A 1168 17.23 19.60 -43.45
C SER A 1168 16.90 20.86 -44.26
N CYS A 1169 17.72 21.20 -45.28
CA CYS A 1169 17.52 22.36 -46.16
C CYS A 1169 16.76 21.99 -47.45
N PHE A 1170 16.41 20.72 -47.67
CA PHE A 1170 15.77 20.26 -48.91
C PHE A 1170 14.41 19.62 -48.64
N LEU A 1171 13.36 20.15 -49.26
CA LEU A 1171 11.99 19.64 -49.25
C LEU A 1171 11.53 19.38 -50.68
N ASN A 1172 11.37 18.12 -51.06
CA ASN A 1172 10.96 17.69 -52.39
C ASN A 1172 9.47 17.32 -52.39
N VAL A 1173 8.66 18.07 -53.11
CA VAL A 1173 7.20 17.90 -53.18
C VAL A 1173 6.84 17.12 -54.44
N ALA A 1174 6.29 15.93 -54.29
CA ALA A 1174 5.92 15.06 -55.40
C ALA A 1174 4.48 14.56 -55.23
N SER A 1175 3.68 14.66 -56.29
CA SER A 1175 2.40 13.97 -56.34
C SER A 1175 2.63 12.48 -56.65
N ILE A 1176 1.84 11.61 -56.03
CA ILE A 1176 1.83 10.18 -56.37
C ILE A 1176 1.40 9.92 -57.82
N ASN A 1177 0.79 10.90 -58.50
CA ASN A 1177 0.37 10.82 -59.90
C ASN A 1177 1.36 11.50 -60.85
N ASP A 1178 2.37 12.21 -60.33
CA ASP A 1178 3.36 12.88 -61.16
C ASP A 1178 4.38 11.87 -61.72
N PRO A 1179 4.51 11.74 -63.05
CA PRO A 1179 5.50 10.85 -63.64
C PRO A 1179 6.93 11.39 -63.53
N VAL A 1180 7.14 12.71 -63.39
CA VAL A 1180 8.46 13.37 -63.53
C VAL A 1180 9.47 12.92 -62.45
N PRO A 1181 9.12 12.84 -61.15
CA PRO A 1181 10.03 12.31 -60.12
C PRO A 1181 10.39 10.83 -60.30
N LYS A 1182 9.63 10.11 -61.15
CA LYS A 1182 9.74 8.66 -61.35
C LYS A 1182 10.44 8.27 -62.66
N VAL A 1183 10.73 9.23 -63.54
CA VAL A 1183 11.26 8.98 -64.90
C VAL A 1183 12.50 8.10 -64.91
N PHE A 1184 13.38 8.25 -63.91
CA PHE A 1184 14.64 7.50 -63.85
C PHE A 1184 14.55 6.23 -62.98
N LEU A 1185 13.34 5.74 -62.71
CA LEU A 1185 13.07 4.54 -61.92
C LEU A 1185 12.55 3.41 -62.82
N THR A 1186 13.40 2.45 -63.19
CA THR A 1186 12.99 1.27 -63.96
C THR A 1186 12.40 0.18 -63.06
N ALA A 1187 11.32 -0.48 -63.48
CA ALA A 1187 10.63 -1.52 -62.71
C ALA A 1187 11.45 -2.79 -62.42
N SER A 1188 12.62 -2.98 -63.06
CA SER A 1188 13.39 -4.23 -63.01
C SER A 1188 14.85 -4.10 -62.56
N GLN A 1189 15.34 -2.91 -62.17
CA GLN A 1189 16.69 -2.73 -61.63
C GLN A 1189 16.73 -1.63 -60.56
N ALA A 1190 17.61 -1.78 -59.57
CA ALA A 1190 17.88 -0.77 -58.56
C ALA A 1190 18.30 0.53 -59.27
N SER A 1191 17.41 1.52 -59.34
CA SER A 1191 17.77 2.82 -59.93
C SER A 1191 19.03 3.35 -59.28
N ASP A 1192 19.97 3.74 -60.13
CA ASP A 1192 21.25 4.30 -59.74
C ASP A 1192 21.12 5.72 -59.18
N TYR A 1193 20.00 6.41 -59.46
CA TYR A 1193 19.66 7.69 -58.84
C TYR A 1193 19.07 7.46 -57.45
N LYS A 1194 19.50 8.26 -56.45
CA LYS A 1194 19.05 8.13 -55.06
C LYS A 1194 18.42 9.44 -54.55
N PRO A 1195 17.28 9.37 -53.84
CA PRO A 1195 16.71 10.54 -53.19
C PRO A 1195 17.56 11.00 -52.01
N PHE A 1196 17.62 12.32 -51.77
CA PHE A 1196 18.12 12.93 -50.55
C PHE A 1196 17.25 14.12 -50.16
N GLY A 1197 17.31 14.49 -48.87
CA GLY A 1197 16.38 15.48 -48.30
C GLY A 1197 15.02 14.87 -47.93
N THR A 1198 14.12 15.72 -47.45
CA THR A 1198 12.78 15.33 -47.04
C THR A 1198 11.86 15.32 -48.26
N PHE A 1199 11.02 14.30 -48.42
CA PHE A 1199 10.01 14.19 -49.49
C PHE A 1199 8.61 14.35 -48.91
N LEU A 1200 7.84 15.29 -49.45
CA LEU A 1200 6.40 15.44 -49.19
C LEU A 1200 5.64 14.77 -50.35
N LEU A 1201 5.11 13.57 -50.09
CA LEU A 1201 4.31 12.85 -51.09
C LEU A 1201 2.83 13.20 -50.91
N CYS A 1202 2.21 13.71 -51.96
CA CYS A 1202 0.82 14.17 -51.95
C CYS A 1202 -0.09 13.29 -52.83
N SER A 1203 -1.31 13.04 -52.36
CA SER A 1203 -2.40 12.39 -53.07
C SER A 1203 -3.68 13.23 -52.97
N ALA A 1204 -4.76 12.79 -53.64
CA ALA A 1204 -6.06 13.42 -53.51
C ALA A 1204 -6.65 13.38 -52.08
N SER A 1205 -6.15 12.51 -51.20
CA SER A 1205 -6.63 12.34 -49.82
C SER A 1205 -5.75 12.99 -48.75
N GLY A 1206 -4.61 13.58 -49.12
CA GLY A 1206 -3.69 14.27 -48.19
C GLY A 1206 -2.21 14.14 -48.59
N CYS A 1207 -1.31 14.62 -47.72
CA CYS A 1207 0.14 14.49 -47.92
C CYS A 1207 0.83 13.86 -46.71
N SER A 1208 1.99 13.23 -46.91
CA SER A 1208 2.82 12.66 -45.84
C SER A 1208 4.31 12.90 -46.12
N CYS A 1209 5.08 13.19 -45.07
CA CYS A 1209 6.53 13.42 -45.14
C CYS A 1209 7.34 12.15 -44.92
N PHE A 1210 8.38 11.97 -45.74
CA PHE A 1210 9.33 10.87 -45.67
C PHE A 1210 10.76 11.39 -45.73
N GLU A 1211 11.62 10.89 -44.85
CA GLU A 1211 13.07 11.19 -44.87
C GLU A 1211 13.92 9.94 -45.14
N ASP A 1212 13.36 8.73 -44.94
CA ASP A 1212 14.07 7.48 -45.23
C ASP A 1212 14.13 7.27 -46.76
N PRO A 1213 15.32 7.33 -47.37
CA PRO A 1213 15.46 7.28 -48.82
C PRO A 1213 15.12 5.92 -49.42
N ASN A 1214 15.21 4.83 -48.64
CA ASN A 1214 14.76 3.52 -49.09
C ASN A 1214 13.23 3.47 -49.16
N ALA A 1215 12.54 4.00 -48.14
CA ALA A 1215 11.09 4.15 -48.17
C ALA A 1215 10.62 5.08 -49.30
N ILE A 1216 11.28 6.22 -49.51
CA ILE A 1216 10.98 7.15 -50.61
C ILE A 1216 11.10 6.43 -51.96
N LEU A 1217 12.23 5.73 -52.19
CA LEU A 1217 12.46 5.01 -53.44
C LEU A 1217 11.42 3.92 -53.66
N GLN A 1218 11.09 3.14 -52.63
CA GLN A 1218 10.08 2.09 -52.70
C GLN A 1218 8.70 2.68 -53.04
N LEU A 1219 8.29 3.78 -52.41
CA LEU A 1219 7.01 4.43 -52.66
C LEU A 1219 6.93 5.03 -54.08
N LEU A 1220 8.02 5.64 -54.56
CA LEU A 1220 8.07 6.17 -55.93
C LEU A 1220 8.00 5.05 -56.98
N VAL A 1221 8.60 3.88 -56.72
CA VAL A 1221 8.51 2.70 -57.59
C VAL A 1221 7.12 2.05 -57.53
N GLU A 1222 6.54 1.84 -56.34
CA GLU A 1222 5.21 1.23 -56.21
C GLU A 1222 4.13 2.09 -56.88
N THR A 1223 4.23 3.41 -56.77
CA THR A 1223 3.31 4.36 -57.41
C THR A 1223 3.58 4.56 -58.90
N SER A 1224 4.72 4.10 -59.46
CA SER A 1224 4.96 4.15 -60.92
C SER A 1224 4.14 3.09 -61.66
N SER A 1225 3.92 1.93 -61.03
CA SER A 1225 3.09 0.84 -61.60
C SER A 1225 1.62 1.22 -61.81
N GLN A 1226 1.08 2.12 -61.00
CA GLN A 1226 -0.30 2.63 -61.10
C GLN A 1226 -0.47 3.77 -62.12
N SER A 1227 0.62 4.45 -62.52
CA SER A 1227 0.55 5.62 -63.42
C SER A 1227 0.53 5.25 -64.91
N ALA A 1228 0.75 3.98 -65.26
CA ALA A 1228 0.70 3.49 -66.64
C ALA A 1228 -0.69 3.60 -67.32
N GLN A 1229 -1.75 3.96 -66.58
CA GLN A 1229 -3.11 4.12 -67.09
C GLN A 1229 -3.57 5.57 -67.34
N ILE A 1230 -2.73 6.59 -67.11
CA ILE A 1230 -3.13 8.01 -67.27
C ILE A 1230 -2.18 8.72 -68.25
N GLN A 1231 -2.54 8.75 -69.54
CA GLN A 1231 -1.80 9.50 -70.56
C GLN A 1231 -2.15 10.99 -70.51
N GLY A 1232 -1.27 11.80 -69.93
CA GLY A 1232 -1.30 13.26 -70.03
C GLY A 1232 -0.21 13.92 -69.17
N PRO A 1233 0.83 14.56 -69.75
CA PRO A 1233 1.93 15.18 -69.00
C PRO A 1233 1.52 16.39 -68.14
N ASN A 1234 0.25 16.82 -68.20
CA ASN A 1234 -0.28 17.98 -67.46
C ASN A 1234 -1.20 17.62 -66.27
N SER A 1235 -1.44 16.33 -65.98
CA SER A 1235 -2.42 15.91 -64.94
C SER A 1235 -1.93 16.13 -63.49
N GLY A 1236 -0.61 16.13 -63.24
CA GLY A 1236 -0.04 16.37 -61.90
C GLY A 1236 -0.11 17.83 -61.44
N ILE A 1237 -0.20 18.79 -62.38
CA ILE A 1237 -0.12 20.23 -62.08
C ILE A 1237 -1.34 20.72 -61.30
N GLN A 1238 -2.52 20.14 -61.54
CA GLN A 1238 -3.77 20.53 -60.86
C GLN A 1238 -3.77 20.21 -59.34
N GLN A 1239 -2.99 19.21 -58.89
CA GLN A 1239 -2.93 18.85 -57.46
C GLN A 1239 -2.07 19.81 -56.63
N TYR A 1240 -1.11 20.49 -57.25
CA TYR A 1240 -0.32 21.52 -56.56
C TYR A 1240 -1.07 22.85 -56.44
N SER A 1241 -2.14 23.09 -57.20
CA SER A 1241 -3.04 24.24 -57.02
C SER A 1241 -4.08 24.05 -55.92
N THR A 1242 -4.31 22.82 -55.45
CA THR A 1242 -5.35 22.47 -54.46
C THR A 1242 -4.80 22.31 -53.03
N PHE A 1243 -3.79 23.07 -52.62
CA PHE A 1243 -3.28 23.05 -51.25
C PHE A 1243 -4.29 23.59 -50.19
N ASP A 1244 -5.52 23.91 -50.59
CA ASP A 1244 -6.65 24.09 -49.68
C ASP A 1244 -7.21 22.70 -49.27
N LEU A 1245 -6.48 21.98 -48.42
CA LEU A 1245 -7.04 20.82 -47.71
C LEU A 1245 -8.03 21.33 -46.66
N PRO A 1246 -9.26 20.79 -46.58
CA PRO A 1246 -10.21 21.17 -45.54
C PRO A 1246 -9.63 20.80 -44.18
N VAL A 1247 -9.58 21.77 -43.27
CA VAL A 1247 -9.30 21.58 -41.85
C VAL A 1247 -10.37 20.64 -41.27
N PRO A 1248 -10.05 19.42 -40.84
CA PRO A 1248 -10.97 18.65 -40.03
C PRO A 1248 -10.80 19.12 -38.58
N LEU A 1249 -11.77 19.88 -38.08
CA LEU A 1249 -11.95 20.16 -36.65
C LEU A 1249 -12.20 18.87 -35.83
#